data_AF-A0A6J3QBU3-F1
#
_entry.id   AF-A0A6J3QBU3-F1
#
_cell.length_a   1.000
_cell.length_b   1.000
_cell.length_c   1.000
_cell.angle_alpha   90.00
_cell.angle_beta   90.00
_cell.angle_gamma   90.00
#
_symmetry.space_group_name_H-M   'P 1'
#
loop_
_entity.id
_entity.type
_entity.pdbx_description
1 polymer ?
#
loop_
_entity_poly.entity_id
_entity_poly.type
_entity_poly.pdbx_seq_one_letter_code
_entity_poly.pdbx_strand_id
1 'polypeptide(L)'
;MSPAGPAWPRLRVLQTLWALLVVLLAPWRLWAIKNTQECTWQVVLNNFETVGKKDASDRFVDQEPLYTVDKVFSQLVDAPIDPDEVRGLVSGKRERSWTCTPLGSGHLPTLSLQTYLGFPYYLKINYSCKGESSEALVRKGHLTGLKPVVLVTFQSPVNFHRWKIEQLQIQMEAAPFRSRERCNAEEVCLMSWYTPMPIKNGSVVMRVDVSSNGLGPFIPNKRFQVNINGFLERQRDNTLQFTVGNELFNLIPRYFVNVPSRPLWYTVDQAPVFILGGIPEEKAILLTDTNFKDFFLVELSIDSCWVGSFYCPQTSFTATIYDAIATESTLFIRQNQLIYYFTGTYTTLHESNRGSGRWVRVLANECIKKLCPVHFHSNGSEYVMALTTGKHEGYVHFGTITDGRVSFELLPRQRSVCSGILVVNCSITWAVFIAGDYNLLLLVEIEDPSTRKYFQVVSYDLVSDYLVVLYTIPEFIPDARGLEFLMVLGTESYTNFPMVPKGMSYNPYNNLLFIWGNFLLQSYNSKNFIYLADFPKELSIKYLVNSFYGDTAIVTETEEIWYLLEGSYQVYKLFPSKGWEVHVSLQVMQQSSLYAPNETMVTLFYEDHGLYQLVYLIDNQQGRLVKRLVPVEQLLMYQQISNDYLLERQGSHLTLSFTNFCPFTVMRLRDLPNPQIYTRQERYRAQPPRVLEPGGFHSDNSLAVYQGLVYYLLWLHSKYDKPYADPVHDPTWRWWKNKKQDQDYYFYLASNWRSAGSVHVDMASYEKIYDLKAENELPERIFLDKGTSYRFSVFLTAREPEPLHGPSFQLQSKVGLAVVLADPECIEAVVKEEVLVNRNSVLFWVTLSDKRFCFDQGISGHHLMKTSMLLKVVGSSGHCFQNTNQGPRMWLCMENSPCHDTIPHSIFASEFFFKVLVSNRGVDKSTYCDYQLTFQLHIHGLPLSARRAFLILMVSASLFVGLVILYVISCLLSPYVVKVCNVLCWKINNIIAWESYIYSIASDTGAFSNTSGIKSGESSGGISRVVSKVAGENRTDTKETLRKKPIS
;
A
#
# COMPACT_ATOMS: atom_id res chain seq x y z
N MET A 1 -76.16 -17.56 -6.59
CA MET A 1 -76.18 -18.60 -5.53
C MET A 1 -74.74 -18.99 -5.21
N SER A 2 -74.20 -18.54 -4.08
CA SER A 2 -73.05 -19.12 -3.37
C SER A 2 -72.88 -18.35 -2.05
N PRO A 3 -72.54 -19.00 -0.92
CA PRO A 3 -72.62 -18.36 0.41
C PRO A 3 -71.32 -17.67 0.83
N ALA A 4 -71.43 -16.70 1.75
CA ALA A 4 -70.28 -16.10 2.41
C ALA A 4 -69.69 -17.06 3.47
N GLY A 5 -68.39 -17.33 3.39
CA GLY A 5 -67.64 -18.01 4.45
C GLY A 5 -67.29 -17.07 5.61
N PRO A 6 -67.09 -17.58 6.84
CA PRO A 6 -66.83 -16.73 8.01
C PRO A 6 -65.43 -16.11 7.98
N ALA A 7 -65.36 -14.78 8.13
CA ALA A 7 -64.08 -14.07 8.20
C ALA A 7 -63.32 -14.41 9.50
N TRP A 8 -62.19 -15.11 9.38
CA TRP A 8 -61.33 -15.47 10.51
C TRP A 8 -60.48 -14.27 10.98
N PRO A 9 -60.64 -13.77 12.22
CA PRO A 9 -59.83 -12.65 12.73
C PRO A 9 -58.35 -13.03 13.00
N ARG A 10 -58.02 -14.33 13.02
CA ARG A 10 -56.68 -14.85 13.34
C ARG A 10 -55.59 -14.36 12.38
N LEU A 11 -55.91 -14.10 11.10
CA LEU A 11 -54.89 -13.75 10.10
C LEU A 11 -54.21 -12.40 10.37
N ARG A 12 -54.98 -11.38 10.80
CA ARG A 12 -54.42 -10.06 11.14
C ARG A 12 -53.52 -10.12 12.38
N VAL A 13 -53.89 -10.91 13.38
CA VAL A 13 -53.06 -11.12 14.60
C VAL A 13 -51.74 -11.80 14.25
N LEU A 14 -51.76 -12.77 13.33
CA LEU A 14 -50.53 -13.43 12.87
C LEU A 14 -49.63 -12.48 12.05
N GLN A 15 -50.21 -11.62 11.22
CA GLN A 15 -49.48 -10.60 10.46
C GLN A 15 -48.88 -9.52 11.37
N THR A 16 -49.59 -9.04 12.41
CA THR A 16 -49.02 -8.08 13.36
C THR A 16 -47.95 -8.71 14.25
N LEU A 17 -48.08 -9.99 14.62
CA LEU A 17 -47.00 -10.74 15.28
C LEU A 17 -45.77 -10.90 14.38
N TRP A 18 -45.95 -11.20 13.10
CA TRP A 18 -44.83 -11.26 12.14
C TRP A 18 -44.14 -9.90 11.97
N ALA A 19 -44.90 -8.82 11.84
CA ALA A 19 -44.35 -7.46 11.77
C ALA A 19 -43.57 -7.10 13.05
N LEU A 20 -44.10 -7.42 14.24
CA LEU A 20 -43.41 -7.25 15.52
C LEU A 20 -42.15 -8.11 15.62
N LEU A 21 -42.15 -9.35 15.13
CA LEU A 21 -40.98 -10.23 15.12
C LEU A 21 -39.88 -9.68 14.21
N VAL A 22 -40.24 -9.16 13.02
CA VAL A 22 -39.30 -8.47 12.12
C VAL A 22 -38.73 -7.20 12.76
N VAL A 23 -39.56 -6.41 13.45
CA VAL A 23 -39.12 -5.22 14.20
C VAL A 23 -38.23 -5.59 15.41
N LEU A 24 -38.43 -6.75 16.04
CA LEU A 24 -37.54 -7.26 17.10
C LEU A 24 -36.21 -7.82 16.57
N LEU A 25 -36.19 -8.37 15.35
CA LEU A 25 -34.98 -8.92 14.72
C LEU A 25 -34.13 -7.86 13.99
N ALA A 26 -34.72 -6.74 13.57
CA ALA A 26 -33.99 -5.65 12.92
C ALA A 26 -32.86 -5.05 13.79
N PRO A 27 -33.07 -4.75 15.10
CA PRO A 27 -31.98 -4.36 16.00
C PRO A 27 -30.82 -5.35 16.06
N TRP A 28 -31.09 -6.66 16.08
CA TRP A 28 -30.04 -7.68 16.10
C TRP A 28 -29.21 -7.68 14.81
N ARG A 29 -29.83 -7.54 13.62
CA ARG A 29 -29.07 -7.39 12.36
C ARG A 29 -28.29 -6.08 12.29
N LEU A 30 -28.79 -4.99 12.88
CA LEU A 30 -28.13 -3.69 12.88
C LEU A 30 -26.96 -3.59 13.88
N TRP A 31 -27.03 -4.28 15.03
CA TRP A 31 -25.99 -4.23 16.07
C TRP A 31 -24.91 -5.31 15.94
N ALA A 32 -25.17 -6.41 15.22
CA ALA A 32 -24.14 -7.42 14.94
C ALA A 32 -22.98 -6.89 14.06
N ILE A 33 -23.23 -5.84 13.27
CA ILE A 33 -22.25 -5.27 12.34
C ILE A 33 -21.63 -4.02 12.98
N LYS A 34 -20.68 -4.21 13.90
CA LYS A 34 -19.82 -3.13 14.43
C LYS A 34 -18.74 -2.71 13.42
N ASN A 35 -19.03 -2.76 12.11
CA ASN A 35 -18.13 -2.23 11.09
C ASN A 35 -18.12 -0.70 11.21
N THR A 36 -17.02 -0.18 11.76
CA THR A 36 -16.35 0.99 11.20
C THR A 36 -16.54 1.03 9.68
N GLN A 37 -16.87 2.18 9.10
CA GLN A 37 -16.98 2.27 7.64
C GLN A 37 -15.60 2.07 7.04
N GLU A 38 -15.34 0.84 6.57
CA GLU A 38 -14.19 0.48 5.74
C GLU A 38 -14.32 1.23 4.42
N CYS A 39 -13.75 2.42 4.43
CA CYS A 39 -13.59 3.29 3.28
C CYS A 39 -12.23 3.03 2.65
N THR A 40 -12.16 2.98 1.33
CA THR A 40 -10.90 2.76 0.60
C THR A 40 -10.72 3.77 -0.53
N TRP A 41 -9.49 4.20 -0.75
CA TRP A 41 -9.14 5.10 -1.86
C TRP A 41 -9.26 4.38 -3.20
N GLN A 42 -10.10 4.93 -4.08
CA GLN A 42 -10.22 4.55 -5.48
C GLN A 42 -9.37 5.54 -6.29
N VAL A 43 -8.28 5.06 -6.88
CA VAL A 43 -7.34 5.90 -7.64
C VAL A 43 -7.13 5.29 -9.02
N VAL A 44 -7.19 6.13 -10.05
CA VAL A 44 -7.09 5.77 -11.47
C VAL A 44 -6.19 6.80 -12.17
N LEU A 45 -5.44 6.37 -13.17
CA LEU A 45 -4.65 7.26 -14.03
C LEU A 45 -5.52 7.74 -15.20
N ASN A 46 -5.48 9.05 -15.50
CA ASN A 46 -6.23 9.67 -16.58
C ASN A 46 -5.32 10.59 -17.41
N ASN A 47 -5.40 10.52 -18.73
CA ASN A 47 -4.88 11.57 -19.62
C ASN A 47 -5.71 12.86 -19.43
N PHE A 48 -5.07 14.02 -19.56
CA PHE A 48 -5.69 15.35 -19.54
C PHE A 48 -6.95 15.43 -20.43
N GLU A 49 -6.94 14.82 -21.61
CA GLU A 49 -8.11 14.78 -22.51
C GLU A 49 -9.26 13.86 -22.01
N THR A 50 -9.01 13.02 -21.00
CA THR A 50 -10.00 12.13 -20.39
C THR A 50 -10.49 12.58 -19.01
N VAL A 51 -9.91 13.65 -18.46
CA VAL A 51 -10.33 14.28 -17.19
C VAL A 51 -11.83 14.57 -17.19
N GLY A 52 -12.50 14.22 -16.08
CA GLY A 52 -13.94 14.39 -15.90
C GLY A 52 -14.82 13.32 -16.53
N LYS A 53 -14.30 12.40 -17.36
CA LYS A 53 -15.04 11.23 -17.88
C LYS A 53 -15.19 10.16 -16.80
N LYS A 54 -16.29 9.40 -16.81
CA LYS A 54 -16.62 8.42 -15.75
C LYS A 54 -15.69 7.22 -15.73
N ASP A 55 -15.56 6.54 -16.87
CA ASP A 55 -14.94 5.21 -16.98
C ASP A 55 -13.59 5.22 -17.71
N ALA A 56 -12.99 6.40 -17.91
CA ALA A 56 -11.65 6.50 -18.48
C ALA A 56 -10.60 6.04 -17.46
N SER A 57 -9.77 5.08 -17.87
CA SER A 57 -8.56 4.64 -17.19
C SER A 57 -7.46 4.49 -18.25
N ASP A 58 -6.47 5.39 -18.19
CA ASP A 58 -5.34 5.43 -19.11
C ASP A 58 -4.14 4.66 -18.51
N ARG A 59 -3.11 4.37 -19.32
CA ARG A 59 -1.82 3.80 -18.85
C ARG A 59 -0.66 4.73 -19.16
N PHE A 60 0.45 4.57 -18.43
CA PHE A 60 1.61 5.45 -18.52
C PHE A 60 2.56 5.01 -19.66
N VAL A 61 2.30 5.48 -20.88
CA VAL A 61 2.99 5.00 -22.11
C VAL A 61 3.71 6.12 -22.88
N ASP A 62 3.02 7.17 -23.32
CA ASP A 62 3.57 8.13 -24.30
C ASP A 62 3.93 9.51 -23.73
N GLN A 63 5.12 10.00 -24.02
CA GLN A 63 5.46 11.42 -23.85
C GLN A 63 4.83 12.26 -24.96
N GLU A 64 3.83 13.06 -24.61
CA GLU A 64 3.17 14.00 -25.53
C GLU A 64 3.74 15.43 -25.34
N PRO A 65 3.82 16.26 -26.41
CA PRO A 65 4.21 17.66 -26.28
C PRO A 65 3.03 18.52 -25.77
N LEU A 66 3.12 18.99 -24.51
CA LEU A 66 2.05 19.72 -23.83
C LEU A 66 1.96 21.21 -24.25
N TYR A 67 1.66 21.46 -25.53
CA TYR A 67 1.43 22.79 -26.09
C TYR A 67 0.33 23.61 -25.37
N THR A 68 -0.56 22.95 -24.63
CA THR A 68 -1.57 23.58 -23.78
C THR A 68 -0.96 24.35 -22.61
N VAL A 69 0.12 23.86 -22.01
CA VAL A 69 0.72 24.43 -20.79
C VAL A 69 1.40 25.77 -21.09
N ASP A 70 2.24 25.83 -22.14
CA ASP A 70 2.85 27.09 -22.63
C ASP A 70 1.78 28.13 -23.00
N LYS A 71 0.75 27.70 -23.73
CA LYS A 71 -0.38 28.57 -24.09
C LYS A 71 -1.08 29.17 -22.87
N VAL A 72 -1.26 28.42 -21.77
CA VAL A 72 -1.88 28.95 -20.56
C VAL A 72 -0.91 29.82 -19.75
N PHE A 73 0.38 29.48 -19.66
CA PHE A 73 1.39 30.39 -19.09
C PHE A 73 1.48 31.72 -19.83
N SER A 74 1.31 31.73 -21.15
CA SER A 74 1.26 32.98 -21.94
C SER A 74 0.08 33.91 -21.57
N GLN A 75 -0.94 33.40 -20.87
CA GLN A 75 -2.09 34.17 -20.37
C GLN A 75 -1.88 34.66 -18.92
N LEU A 76 -0.88 34.14 -18.21
CA LEU A 76 -0.55 34.50 -16.82
C LEU A 76 0.38 35.73 -16.74
N VAL A 77 0.15 36.75 -17.58
CA VAL A 77 0.97 37.97 -17.65
C VAL A 77 0.96 38.75 -16.32
N ASP A 78 -0.18 38.75 -15.63
CA ASP A 78 -0.37 39.38 -14.31
C ASP A 78 -0.19 38.38 -13.14
N ALA A 79 0.69 37.39 -13.30
CA ALA A 79 1.03 36.40 -12.26
C ALA A 79 2.47 36.61 -11.74
N PRO A 80 2.85 36.01 -10.59
CA PRO A 80 4.22 36.06 -10.06
C PRO A 80 5.26 35.25 -10.86
N ILE A 81 4.92 34.83 -12.08
CA ILE A 81 5.72 33.96 -12.96
C ILE A 81 5.89 34.72 -14.27
N ASP A 82 7.13 34.91 -14.71
CA ASP A 82 7.42 35.59 -15.97
C ASP A 82 7.20 34.61 -17.16
N PRO A 83 6.25 34.87 -18.07
CA PRO A 83 6.01 34.00 -19.22
C PRO A 83 7.20 33.95 -20.20
N ASP A 84 8.13 34.91 -20.14
CA ASP A 84 9.34 34.93 -20.98
C ASP A 84 10.54 34.26 -20.30
N GLU A 85 10.55 34.09 -18.97
CA GLU A 85 11.47 33.15 -18.30
C GLU A 85 11.10 31.69 -18.64
N VAL A 86 9.79 31.39 -18.71
CA VAL A 86 9.27 30.08 -19.18
C VAL A 86 9.51 29.88 -20.68
N ARG A 87 9.23 30.89 -21.54
CA ARG A 87 9.41 30.78 -23.00
C ARG A 87 10.86 30.95 -23.47
N GLY A 88 11.74 31.51 -22.65
CA GLY A 88 13.19 31.54 -22.90
C GLY A 88 13.81 30.14 -23.08
N LEU A 89 13.15 29.11 -22.56
CA LEU A 89 13.50 27.69 -22.76
C LEU A 89 13.28 27.21 -24.20
N VAL A 90 12.42 27.87 -24.97
CA VAL A 90 12.04 27.50 -26.35
C VAL A 90 12.91 28.20 -27.39
N SER A 91 13.47 29.38 -27.08
CA SER A 91 14.27 30.18 -28.02
C SER A 91 15.64 30.54 -27.44
N GLY A 92 16.67 29.79 -27.84
CA GLY A 92 18.06 29.99 -27.42
C GLY A 92 18.67 31.33 -27.90
N LYS A 93 18.36 32.43 -27.21
CA LYS A 93 19.04 33.72 -27.36
C LYS A 93 19.96 33.98 -26.17
N ARG A 94 21.28 33.88 -26.45
CA ARG A 94 22.43 34.27 -25.61
C ARG A 94 22.07 34.90 -24.26
N GLU A 95 22.25 34.14 -23.17
CA GLU A 95 22.56 34.74 -21.88
C GLU A 95 23.74 35.71 -22.06
N ARG A 96 23.64 36.92 -21.49
CA ARG A 96 24.76 37.85 -21.48
C ARG A 96 25.83 37.31 -20.54
N SER A 97 27.07 37.24 -21.02
CA SER A 97 28.21 36.73 -20.25
C SER A 97 28.38 37.52 -18.95
N TRP A 98 28.17 36.83 -17.82
CA TRP A 98 28.68 37.24 -16.52
C TRP A 98 29.85 36.32 -16.19
N THR A 99 31.06 36.86 -16.27
CA THR A 99 32.30 36.08 -16.17
C THR A 99 32.63 35.70 -14.73
N CYS A 100 32.11 34.57 -14.27
CA CYS A 100 32.69 33.80 -13.16
C CYS A 100 33.31 32.53 -13.74
N THR A 101 34.63 32.39 -13.65
CA THR A 101 35.39 31.28 -14.27
C THR A 101 35.24 29.97 -13.50
N PRO A 102 34.72 28.88 -14.11
CA PRO A 102 34.84 27.54 -13.56
C PRO A 102 36.16 26.88 -13.99
N LEU A 103 36.84 26.21 -13.07
CA LEU A 103 37.93 25.29 -13.39
C LEU A 103 37.34 23.88 -13.64
N GLY A 104 37.88 23.15 -14.63
CA GLY A 104 37.53 21.74 -14.87
C GLY A 104 36.33 21.52 -15.79
N SER A 105 36.58 21.39 -17.09
CA SER A 105 35.54 21.06 -18.08
C SER A 105 35.31 19.55 -18.20
N GLY A 106 34.32 19.03 -17.47
CA GLY A 106 33.62 17.81 -17.89
C GLY A 106 32.61 18.15 -18.99
N HIS A 107 32.57 17.37 -20.07
CA HIS A 107 31.53 17.54 -21.10
C HIS A 107 30.18 17.07 -20.56
N LEU A 108 29.30 18.00 -20.20
CA LEU A 108 27.86 17.70 -20.17
C LEU A 108 27.37 17.47 -21.61
N PRO A 109 26.45 16.52 -21.85
CA PRO A 109 25.76 16.42 -23.13
C PRO A 109 24.97 17.70 -23.40
N THR A 110 25.08 18.24 -24.61
CA THR A 110 24.19 19.30 -25.08
C THR A 110 22.81 18.70 -25.36
N LEU A 111 21.91 18.69 -24.37
CA LEU A 111 20.50 18.38 -24.63
C LEU A 111 19.98 19.32 -25.72
N SER A 112 19.51 18.73 -26.82
CA SER A 112 18.95 19.47 -27.95
C SER A 112 17.68 20.19 -27.52
N LEU A 113 17.59 21.51 -27.77
CA LEU A 113 16.36 22.28 -27.58
C LEU A 113 15.26 21.70 -28.47
N GLN A 114 14.33 20.98 -27.86
CA GLN A 114 13.08 20.52 -28.47
C GLN A 114 11.93 20.77 -27.48
N THR A 115 10.71 20.77 -28.02
CA THR A 115 9.44 21.07 -27.34
C THR A 115 9.32 20.48 -25.94
N TYR A 116 8.62 21.21 -25.04
CA TYR A 116 8.19 20.72 -23.72
C TYR A 116 7.49 19.35 -23.86
N LEU A 117 8.23 18.28 -23.54
CA LEU A 117 7.73 16.91 -23.47
C LEU A 117 7.45 16.59 -22.00
N GLY A 118 6.22 16.15 -21.72
CA GLY A 118 5.78 15.73 -20.41
C GLY A 118 4.50 14.93 -20.56
N PHE A 119 4.38 13.81 -19.85
CA PHE A 119 3.20 12.97 -20.02
C PHE A 119 1.94 13.72 -19.52
N PRO A 120 0.81 13.64 -20.24
CA PRO A 120 -0.41 14.39 -19.95
C PRO A 120 -1.23 13.82 -18.77
N TYR A 121 -0.63 13.04 -17.86
CA TYR A 121 -1.39 12.23 -16.90
C TYR A 121 -1.67 12.89 -15.55
N TYR A 122 -2.83 12.55 -14.99
CA TYR A 122 -3.32 12.93 -13.67
C TYR A 122 -3.83 11.68 -12.93
N LEU A 123 -3.66 11.68 -11.61
CA LEU A 123 -4.31 10.72 -10.72
C LEU A 123 -5.70 11.24 -10.34
N LYS A 124 -6.74 10.57 -10.82
CA LYS A 124 -8.14 10.75 -10.44
C LYS A 124 -8.39 10.00 -9.13
N ILE A 125 -8.73 10.74 -8.07
CA ILE A 125 -8.87 10.24 -6.70
C ILE A 125 -10.33 10.38 -6.26
N ASN A 126 -10.89 9.26 -5.81
CA ASN A 126 -12.20 9.10 -5.19
C ASN A 126 -12.07 8.15 -3.98
N TYR A 127 -13.17 7.90 -3.28
CA TYR A 127 -13.24 6.81 -2.30
C TYR A 127 -14.64 6.18 -2.28
N SER A 128 -14.71 4.95 -1.77
CA SER A 128 -15.95 4.21 -1.56
C SER A 128 -15.93 3.52 -0.20
N CYS A 129 -17.09 3.33 0.42
CA CYS A 129 -17.23 2.66 1.72
C CYS A 129 -18.36 1.64 1.63
N LYS A 130 -18.11 0.38 2.03
CA LYS A 130 -19.13 -0.72 2.07
C LYS A 130 -19.98 -0.92 0.78
N GLY A 131 -19.51 -0.47 -0.39
CA GLY A 131 -20.27 -0.54 -1.65
C GLY A 131 -21.38 0.52 -1.81
N GLU A 132 -21.51 1.49 -0.90
CA GLU A 132 -22.40 2.64 -1.10
C GLU A 132 -21.87 3.59 -2.20
N SER A 133 -22.78 4.34 -2.84
CA SER A 133 -22.47 5.20 -3.99
C SER A 133 -21.37 6.23 -3.68
N SER A 134 -20.21 6.07 -4.32
CA SER A 134 -19.03 6.93 -4.13
C SER A 134 -19.31 8.39 -4.41
N GLU A 135 -20.16 8.71 -5.39
CA GLU A 135 -20.51 10.08 -5.80
C GLU A 135 -21.12 10.94 -4.67
N ALA A 136 -21.93 10.34 -3.80
CA ALA A 136 -22.51 11.01 -2.64
C ALA A 136 -21.49 11.13 -1.49
N LEU A 137 -20.68 10.09 -1.28
CA LEU A 137 -19.61 10.07 -0.29
C LEU A 137 -18.54 11.12 -0.59
N VAL A 138 -17.99 11.13 -1.81
CA VAL A 138 -16.97 12.08 -2.29
C VAL A 138 -17.41 13.53 -2.09
N ARG A 139 -18.66 13.88 -2.45
CA ARG A 139 -19.23 15.21 -2.17
C ARG A 139 -19.31 15.54 -0.68
N LYS A 140 -19.75 14.60 0.16
CA LYS A 140 -19.74 14.76 1.63
C LYS A 140 -18.32 14.96 2.17
N GLY A 141 -17.33 14.24 1.63
CA GLY A 141 -15.92 14.43 1.95
C GLY A 141 -15.47 15.86 1.67
N HIS A 142 -15.64 16.32 0.43
CA HIS A 142 -15.28 17.69 0.02
C HIS A 142 -15.95 18.76 0.91
N LEU A 143 -17.26 18.64 1.16
CA LEU A 143 -18.01 19.57 2.02
C LEU A 143 -17.60 19.51 3.51
N THR A 144 -16.96 18.42 3.97
CA THR A 144 -16.38 18.32 5.33
C THR A 144 -14.91 18.74 5.38
N GLY A 145 -14.37 19.31 4.30
CA GLY A 145 -12.98 19.78 4.23
C GLY A 145 -11.95 18.68 3.99
N LEU A 146 -12.37 17.46 3.62
CA LEU A 146 -11.43 16.41 3.18
C LEU A 146 -10.67 16.90 1.94
N LYS A 147 -9.35 16.86 2.04
CA LYS A 147 -8.43 17.04 0.92
C LYS A 147 -7.50 15.83 0.84
N PRO A 148 -7.53 15.05 -0.25
CA PRO A 148 -6.53 14.03 -0.48
C PRO A 148 -5.16 14.67 -0.67
N VAL A 149 -4.14 14.05 -0.09
CA VAL A 149 -2.74 14.45 -0.21
C VAL A 149 -1.97 13.27 -0.79
N VAL A 150 -1.27 13.54 -1.89
CA VAL A 150 -0.49 12.56 -2.66
C VAL A 150 0.99 12.81 -2.42
N LEU A 151 1.73 11.79 -2.02
CA LEU A 151 3.19 11.81 -1.95
C LEU A 151 3.74 10.90 -3.04
N VAL A 152 4.42 11.47 -4.03
CA VAL A 152 5.12 10.73 -5.08
C VAL A 152 6.59 10.62 -4.69
N THR A 153 7.12 9.40 -4.66
CA THR A 153 8.55 9.09 -4.49
C THR A 153 9.08 8.51 -5.81
N PHE A 154 10.11 9.14 -6.37
CA PHE A 154 10.77 8.67 -7.59
C PHE A 154 11.88 7.68 -7.24
N GLN A 155 11.89 6.49 -7.84
CA GLN A 155 13.07 5.62 -7.77
C GLN A 155 14.19 6.16 -8.65
N SER A 156 15.43 5.99 -8.19
CA SER A 156 16.64 6.38 -8.93
C SER A 156 17.02 5.31 -9.95
N PRO A 157 17.40 5.69 -11.18
CA PRO A 157 17.76 4.73 -12.23
C PRO A 157 18.89 3.79 -11.83
N VAL A 158 18.97 2.65 -12.49
CA VAL A 158 20.13 1.75 -12.39
C VAL A 158 21.40 2.43 -12.94
N ASN A 159 21.33 3.02 -14.13
CA ASN A 159 22.50 3.63 -14.77
C ASN A 159 22.76 5.07 -14.29
N PHE A 160 23.58 5.18 -13.22
CA PHE A 160 24.00 6.46 -12.66
C PHE A 160 25.06 7.23 -13.47
N HIS A 161 25.64 6.65 -14.52
CA HIS A 161 26.59 7.38 -15.38
C HIS A 161 25.89 8.40 -16.28
N ARG A 162 24.59 8.20 -16.50
CA ARG A 162 23.73 9.06 -17.33
C ARG A 162 22.91 10.03 -16.49
N TRP A 163 22.40 9.58 -15.35
CA TRP A 163 21.49 10.31 -14.49
C TRP A 163 22.03 10.35 -13.06
N LYS A 164 21.94 11.49 -12.37
CA LYS A 164 22.35 11.58 -10.96
C LYS A 164 21.48 10.67 -10.07
N ILE A 165 22.08 10.02 -9.08
CA ILE A 165 21.36 9.33 -8.01
C ILE A 165 20.83 10.38 -7.04
N GLU A 166 19.53 10.62 -7.06
CA GLU A 166 18.87 11.68 -6.30
C GLU A 166 17.53 11.17 -5.74
N GLN A 167 17.45 10.97 -4.42
CA GLN A 167 16.20 10.57 -3.77
C GLN A 167 15.24 11.76 -3.66
N LEU A 168 14.17 11.73 -4.44
CA LEU A 168 13.23 12.84 -4.59
C LEU A 168 11.82 12.44 -4.20
N GLN A 169 11.18 13.28 -3.39
CA GLN A 169 9.77 13.26 -3.07
C GLN A 169 9.10 14.58 -3.45
N ILE A 170 7.87 14.50 -3.93
CA ILE A 170 6.98 15.65 -4.07
C ILE A 170 5.62 15.35 -3.44
N GLN A 171 5.24 16.20 -2.49
CA GLN A 171 3.96 16.17 -1.81
C GLN A 171 3.01 17.16 -2.48
N MET A 172 1.90 16.65 -3.01
CA MET A 172 0.91 17.38 -3.80
C MET A 172 -0.46 17.30 -3.14
N GLU A 173 -1.15 18.43 -3.08
CA GLU A 173 -2.57 18.49 -2.65
C GLU A 173 -3.50 18.26 -3.86
N ALA A 174 -4.55 17.46 -3.70
CA ALA A 174 -5.41 17.07 -4.82
C ALA A 174 -6.48 18.12 -5.14
N ALA A 175 -6.58 18.53 -6.41
CA ALA A 175 -7.44 19.60 -6.90
C ALA A 175 -8.89 19.11 -7.15
N PRO A 176 -9.94 19.70 -6.54
CA PRO A 176 -11.32 19.30 -6.79
C PRO A 176 -11.80 19.73 -8.18
N PHE A 177 -12.32 18.80 -8.99
CA PHE A 177 -12.80 19.06 -10.36
C PHE A 177 -14.22 18.53 -10.55
N ARG A 178 -15.08 19.31 -11.22
CA ARG A 178 -16.49 18.96 -11.52
C ARG A 178 -16.57 18.21 -12.86
N SER A 179 -17.22 17.05 -12.88
CA SER A 179 -17.42 16.29 -14.13
C SER A 179 -18.31 17.06 -15.13
N ARG A 180 -18.11 16.82 -16.42
CA ARG A 180 -18.86 17.47 -17.53
C ARG A 180 -20.22 16.83 -17.84
N GLU A 181 -20.64 15.81 -17.08
CA GLU A 181 -21.93 15.13 -17.25
C GLU A 181 -23.13 16.02 -16.87
N ARG A 182 -24.30 15.77 -17.50
CA ARG A 182 -25.52 16.55 -17.24
C ARG A 182 -26.02 16.29 -15.82
N CYS A 183 -26.17 17.37 -15.06
CA CYS A 183 -26.63 17.38 -13.68
C CYS A 183 -27.99 18.08 -13.58
N ASN A 184 -28.95 17.46 -12.88
CA ASN A 184 -30.30 17.99 -12.68
C ASN A 184 -30.47 18.77 -11.36
N ALA A 185 -29.40 18.94 -10.57
CA ALA A 185 -29.38 19.70 -9.32
C ALA A 185 -28.37 20.84 -9.44
N GLU A 186 -28.69 22.03 -8.92
CA GLU A 186 -28.07 23.28 -9.42
C GLU A 186 -26.61 23.52 -8.97
N GLU A 187 -26.06 22.72 -8.04
CA GLU A 187 -24.71 22.96 -7.49
C GLU A 187 -23.69 21.85 -7.82
N VAL A 188 -23.81 20.63 -7.27
CA VAL A 188 -22.86 19.52 -7.56
C VAL A 188 -23.53 18.14 -7.60
N CYS A 189 -23.61 17.51 -8.77
CA CYS A 189 -23.89 16.07 -8.88
C CYS A 189 -22.60 15.22 -8.78
N LEU A 190 -21.58 15.58 -9.55
CA LEU A 190 -20.41 14.72 -9.83
C LEU A 190 -19.11 15.52 -9.75
N MET A 191 -18.19 15.05 -8.90
CA MET A 191 -16.83 15.58 -8.79
C MET A 191 -15.84 14.45 -8.50
N SER A 192 -14.56 14.71 -8.72
CA SER A 192 -13.44 13.90 -8.22
C SER A 192 -12.26 14.82 -7.95
N TRP A 193 -11.31 14.39 -7.12
CA TRP A 193 -10.05 15.13 -6.99
C TRP A 193 -9.05 14.66 -8.06
N TYR A 194 -8.23 15.58 -8.59
CA TYR A 194 -7.20 15.28 -9.57
C TYR A 194 -5.86 15.84 -9.10
N THR A 195 -4.79 15.07 -9.28
CA THR A 195 -3.41 15.50 -8.99
C THR A 195 -2.58 15.25 -10.24
N PRO A 196 -1.77 16.19 -10.75
CA PRO A 196 -0.87 15.89 -11.86
C PRO A 196 0.07 14.75 -11.48
N MET A 197 0.41 13.87 -12.41
CA MET A 197 1.39 12.81 -12.17
C MET A 197 2.75 13.25 -12.75
N PRO A 198 3.69 13.74 -11.92
CA PRO A 198 4.98 14.23 -12.36
C PRO A 198 5.91 13.11 -12.83
N ILE A 199 6.96 13.50 -13.56
CA ILE A 199 8.00 12.61 -14.09
C ILE A 199 9.35 13.23 -13.79
N LYS A 200 10.33 12.36 -13.51
CA LYS A 200 11.75 12.69 -13.41
C LYS A 200 12.48 11.93 -14.50
N ASN A 201 13.32 12.60 -15.29
CA ASN A 201 14.18 11.90 -16.26
C ASN A 201 15.12 10.95 -15.52
N GLY A 202 15.32 9.76 -16.08
CA GLY A 202 15.95 8.63 -15.39
C GLY A 202 15.01 7.82 -14.48
N SER A 203 13.77 8.21 -14.22
CA SER A 203 12.85 7.43 -13.36
C SER A 203 11.77 6.73 -14.18
N VAL A 204 11.53 5.45 -13.90
CA VAL A 204 10.46 4.62 -14.51
C VAL A 204 9.53 3.95 -13.50
N VAL A 205 9.98 3.78 -12.24
CA VAL A 205 9.17 3.27 -11.12
C VAL A 205 8.90 4.42 -10.14
N MET A 206 7.62 4.67 -9.84
CA MET A 206 7.20 5.73 -8.92
C MET A 206 6.26 5.17 -7.85
N ARG A 207 6.66 5.26 -6.58
CA ARG A 207 5.83 4.85 -5.44
C ARG A 207 4.91 6.02 -5.05
N VAL A 208 3.61 5.77 -4.97
CA VAL A 208 2.57 6.78 -4.72
C VAL A 208 1.81 6.43 -3.44
N ASP A 209 1.86 7.34 -2.46
CA ASP A 209 1.09 7.27 -1.22
C ASP A 209 -0.05 8.29 -1.25
N VAL A 210 -1.30 7.83 -1.05
CA VAL A 210 -2.48 8.68 -0.93
C VAL A 210 -3.02 8.67 0.50
N SER A 211 -3.20 9.85 1.06
CA SER A 211 -3.55 10.10 2.47
C SER A 211 -4.62 11.18 2.62
N SER A 212 -5.23 11.26 3.81
CA SER A 212 -6.17 12.33 4.19
C SER A 212 -5.45 13.46 4.92
N ASN A 213 -5.91 14.69 4.75
CA ASN A 213 -5.55 15.85 5.57
C ASN A 213 -6.09 15.80 7.03
N GLY A 214 -6.68 14.68 7.46
CA GLY A 214 -7.23 14.49 8.81
C GLY A 214 -8.64 15.06 9.01
N LEU A 215 -9.27 15.59 7.95
CA LEU A 215 -10.64 16.09 7.96
C LEU A 215 -11.59 15.15 7.20
N GLY A 216 -12.88 15.22 7.52
CA GLY A 216 -13.89 14.32 6.94
C GLY A 216 -13.83 12.89 7.51
N PRO A 217 -14.21 11.86 6.73
CA PRO A 217 -14.16 10.47 7.19
C PRO A 217 -12.72 9.95 7.29
N PHE A 218 -12.48 9.05 8.24
CA PHE A 218 -11.23 8.29 8.30
C PHE A 218 -11.16 7.31 7.13
N ILE A 219 -10.14 7.47 6.28
CA ILE A 219 -9.82 6.57 5.18
C ILE A 219 -8.34 6.17 5.39
N PRO A 220 -8.00 4.88 5.54
CA PRO A 220 -6.62 4.45 5.67
C PRO A 220 -5.76 4.92 4.49
N ASN A 221 -4.49 5.25 4.76
CA ASN A 221 -3.54 5.60 3.71
C ASN A 221 -3.37 4.43 2.74
N LYS A 222 -3.23 4.73 1.45
CA LYS A 222 -3.07 3.71 0.39
C LYS A 222 -1.81 3.97 -0.40
N ARG A 223 -0.89 2.99 -0.33
CA ARG A 223 0.30 2.89 -1.18
C ARG A 223 0.00 2.09 -2.44
N PHE A 224 0.64 2.44 -3.55
CA PHE A 224 0.74 1.64 -4.77
C PHE A 224 1.90 2.15 -5.63
N GLN A 225 2.27 1.39 -6.67
CA GLN A 225 3.25 1.82 -7.67
C GLN A 225 2.54 2.32 -8.94
N VAL A 226 3.15 3.31 -9.61
CA VAL A 226 2.77 3.81 -10.93
C VAL A 226 4.02 3.74 -11.80
N ASN A 227 4.00 2.82 -12.75
CA ASN A 227 5.18 2.47 -13.53
C ASN A 227 5.01 2.87 -15.00
N ILE A 228 6.10 3.32 -15.64
CA ILE A 228 6.14 3.58 -17.08
C ILE A 228 6.24 2.23 -17.80
N ASN A 229 5.32 1.94 -18.72
CA ASN A 229 5.28 0.66 -19.43
C ASN A 229 5.84 0.80 -20.87
N GLY A 230 7.16 0.71 -21.00
CA GLY A 230 7.87 0.74 -22.28
C GLY A 230 7.73 -0.52 -23.15
N PHE A 231 6.78 -1.40 -22.84
CA PHE A 231 6.43 -2.58 -23.66
C PHE A 231 5.03 -2.45 -24.29
N LEU A 232 4.40 -1.29 -24.14
CA LEU A 232 3.20 -0.86 -24.87
C LEU A 232 3.59 0.17 -25.95
N GLU A 233 2.86 0.14 -27.07
CA GLU A 233 2.92 1.16 -28.11
C GLU A 233 1.49 1.57 -28.49
N ARG A 234 1.28 2.86 -28.75
CA ARG A 234 -0.01 3.41 -29.15
C ARG A 234 -0.15 3.37 -30.68
N GLN A 235 -1.14 2.62 -31.15
CA GLN A 235 -1.45 2.48 -32.58
C GLN A 235 -2.15 3.72 -33.15
N ARG A 236 -2.21 3.80 -34.49
CA ARG A 236 -2.80 4.94 -35.23
C ARG A 236 -4.31 5.15 -34.99
N ASP A 237 -4.99 4.16 -34.44
CA ASP A 237 -6.40 4.21 -34.02
C ASP A 237 -6.57 4.61 -32.54
N ASN A 238 -5.48 5.01 -31.88
CA ASN A 238 -5.39 5.35 -30.46
C ASN A 238 -5.57 4.15 -29.49
N THR A 239 -5.54 2.92 -29.99
CA THR A 239 -5.48 1.72 -29.13
C THR A 239 -4.07 1.49 -28.60
N LEU A 240 -3.95 0.84 -27.44
CA LEU A 240 -2.66 0.41 -26.87
C LEU A 240 -2.46 -1.08 -27.19
N GLN A 241 -1.29 -1.44 -27.72
CA GLN A 241 -0.91 -2.82 -28.01
C GLN A 241 0.44 -3.15 -27.38
N PHE A 242 0.62 -4.40 -26.93
CA PHE A 242 1.92 -4.88 -26.47
C PHE A 242 2.88 -5.09 -27.65
N THR A 243 4.09 -4.55 -27.55
CA THR A 243 5.15 -4.74 -28.57
C THR A 243 5.80 -6.13 -28.47
N VAL A 244 5.69 -6.76 -27.30
CA VAL A 244 6.24 -8.09 -26.97
C VAL A 244 5.39 -9.26 -27.51
N GLY A 245 4.14 -9.04 -27.94
CA GLY A 245 3.24 -10.12 -28.33
C GLY A 245 1.76 -9.72 -28.42
N ASN A 246 0.89 -10.69 -28.68
CA ASN A 246 -0.56 -10.48 -28.81
C ASN A 246 -1.29 -10.75 -27.48
N GLU A 247 -2.25 -9.91 -27.10
CA GLU A 247 -3.05 -10.14 -25.89
C GLU A 247 -4.10 -11.24 -26.09
N LEU A 248 -4.20 -12.14 -25.12
CA LEU A 248 -5.15 -13.24 -25.05
C LEU A 248 -6.22 -12.95 -23.98
N PHE A 249 -7.36 -12.40 -24.39
CA PHE A 249 -8.44 -11.96 -23.50
C PHE A 249 -9.14 -13.08 -22.68
N ASN A 250 -8.91 -14.36 -23.00
CA ASN A 250 -9.60 -15.50 -22.40
C ASN A 250 -8.69 -16.35 -21.50
N LEU A 251 -8.91 -16.28 -20.18
CA LEU A 251 -8.27 -17.19 -19.21
C LEU A 251 -8.93 -18.58 -19.25
N ILE A 252 -8.26 -19.55 -19.89
CA ILE A 252 -8.73 -20.95 -19.91
C ILE A 252 -8.26 -21.67 -18.62
N PRO A 253 -9.12 -22.42 -17.90
CA PRO A 253 -8.74 -23.13 -16.68
C PRO A 253 -7.49 -24.03 -16.81
N ARG A 254 -7.23 -24.60 -18.00
CA ARG A 254 -6.05 -25.42 -18.30
C ARG A 254 -4.70 -24.73 -18.04
N TYR A 255 -4.67 -23.39 -17.97
CA TYR A 255 -3.45 -22.60 -17.75
C TYR A 255 -3.00 -22.55 -16.28
N PHE A 256 -3.89 -22.89 -15.35
CA PHE A 256 -3.68 -22.73 -13.90
C PHE A 256 -4.13 -23.94 -13.07
N VAL A 257 -5.21 -24.63 -13.44
CA VAL A 257 -5.74 -25.77 -12.66
C VAL A 257 -4.80 -26.97 -12.76
N ASN A 258 -4.40 -27.50 -11.61
CA ASN A 258 -3.38 -28.55 -11.45
C ASN A 258 -1.98 -28.17 -11.98
N VAL A 259 -1.71 -26.88 -12.21
CA VAL A 259 -0.40 -26.40 -12.66
C VAL A 259 0.39 -25.90 -11.45
N PRO A 260 1.65 -26.34 -11.25
CA PRO A 260 2.44 -25.92 -10.10
C PRO A 260 2.73 -24.41 -10.10
N SER A 261 2.83 -23.85 -8.89
CA SER A 261 3.19 -22.44 -8.66
C SER A 261 4.61 -22.11 -9.15
N ARG A 262 4.91 -20.83 -9.32
CA ARG A 262 6.16 -20.37 -9.95
C ARG A 262 6.73 -19.15 -9.19
N PRO A 263 8.06 -19.05 -9.01
CA PRO A 263 8.66 -17.84 -8.46
C PRO A 263 8.52 -16.67 -9.44
N LEU A 264 8.45 -15.45 -8.90
CA LEU A 264 8.50 -14.22 -9.68
C LEU A 264 9.93 -13.67 -9.66
N TRP A 265 10.52 -13.42 -10.83
CA TRP A 265 11.92 -13.00 -10.95
C TRP A 265 12.05 -11.61 -11.57
N TYR A 266 12.60 -10.68 -10.81
CA TYR A 266 12.76 -9.27 -11.19
C TYR A 266 13.92 -8.62 -10.42
N THR A 267 14.43 -7.48 -10.93
CA THR A 267 15.33 -6.59 -10.19
C THR A 267 14.54 -5.75 -9.19
N VAL A 268 14.90 -5.87 -7.91
CA VAL A 268 14.14 -5.34 -6.77
C VAL A 268 14.15 -3.80 -6.78
N ASP A 269 12.99 -3.20 -6.50
CA ASP A 269 12.68 -1.77 -6.58
C ASP A 269 12.82 -1.11 -7.99
N GLN A 270 13.35 -1.82 -9.00
CA GLN A 270 13.74 -1.23 -10.29
C GLN A 270 12.93 -1.70 -11.50
N ALA A 271 12.47 -2.95 -11.55
CA ALA A 271 11.70 -3.45 -12.69
C ALA A 271 10.28 -2.85 -12.74
N PRO A 272 9.89 -2.10 -13.81
CA PRO A 272 8.58 -1.45 -13.90
C PRO A 272 7.43 -2.39 -14.31
N VAL A 273 7.76 -3.56 -14.86
CA VAL A 273 6.79 -4.55 -15.36
C VAL A 273 7.25 -5.93 -14.90
N PHE A 274 6.33 -6.72 -14.35
CA PHE A 274 6.60 -8.10 -13.97
C PHE A 274 6.04 -9.07 -15.00
N ILE A 275 6.75 -10.18 -15.22
CA ILE A 275 6.37 -11.26 -16.12
C ILE A 275 6.45 -12.62 -15.43
N LEU A 276 5.50 -13.50 -15.71
CA LEU A 276 5.46 -14.87 -15.20
C LEU A 276 5.26 -15.86 -16.36
N GLY A 277 6.28 -16.66 -16.64
CA GLY A 277 6.22 -17.76 -17.60
C GLY A 277 5.52 -19.01 -17.04
N GLY A 278 5.57 -20.10 -17.78
CA GLY A 278 5.23 -21.46 -17.34
C GLY A 278 3.82 -21.94 -17.68
N ILE A 279 3.12 -21.25 -18.59
CA ILE A 279 1.80 -21.69 -19.07
C ILE A 279 1.95 -22.99 -19.87
N PRO A 280 1.29 -24.11 -19.49
CA PRO A 280 1.54 -25.41 -20.12
C PRO A 280 1.18 -25.42 -21.62
N GLU A 281 2.15 -25.80 -22.45
CA GLU A 281 2.05 -25.89 -23.91
C GLU A 281 1.59 -24.61 -24.62
N GLU A 282 1.82 -23.45 -24.00
CA GLU A 282 1.62 -22.14 -24.63
C GLU A 282 2.91 -21.32 -24.57
N LYS A 283 3.25 -20.63 -25.66
CA LYS A 283 4.31 -19.60 -25.69
C LYS A 283 3.83 -18.27 -25.11
N ALA A 284 3.12 -18.34 -23.98
CA ALA A 284 2.45 -17.20 -23.36
C ALA A 284 3.03 -16.89 -21.97
N ILE A 285 2.97 -15.62 -21.59
CA ILE A 285 3.35 -15.10 -20.27
C ILE A 285 2.19 -14.32 -19.65
N LEU A 286 2.12 -14.30 -18.32
CA LEU A 286 1.28 -13.35 -17.59
C LEU A 286 2.12 -12.09 -17.29
N LEU A 287 1.66 -10.93 -17.73
CA LEU A 287 2.36 -9.64 -17.64
C LEU A 287 1.55 -8.65 -16.80
N THR A 288 2.22 -7.82 -16.00
CA THR A 288 1.58 -6.75 -15.21
C THR A 288 2.49 -5.53 -15.03
N ASP A 289 1.89 -4.34 -15.15
CA ASP A 289 2.45 -3.02 -14.85
C ASP A 289 1.91 -2.44 -13.51
N THR A 290 1.14 -3.24 -12.76
CA THR A 290 0.44 -2.85 -11.52
C THR A 290 0.54 -3.94 -10.43
N ASN A 291 1.64 -4.71 -10.46
CA ASN A 291 1.95 -5.77 -9.48
C ASN A 291 0.82 -6.79 -9.28
N PHE A 292 0.17 -7.21 -10.37
CA PHE A 292 -0.99 -8.10 -10.42
C PHE A 292 -2.27 -7.56 -9.75
N LYS A 293 -2.42 -6.24 -9.60
CA LYS A 293 -3.75 -5.63 -9.45
C LYS A 293 -4.56 -5.82 -10.73
N ASP A 294 -3.95 -5.45 -11.86
CA ASP A 294 -4.43 -5.72 -13.22
C ASP A 294 -3.35 -6.56 -13.94
N PHE A 295 -3.74 -7.44 -14.87
CA PHE A 295 -2.82 -8.39 -15.51
C PHE A 295 -3.29 -8.74 -16.94
N PHE A 296 -2.35 -9.19 -17.77
CA PHE A 296 -2.56 -9.44 -19.20
C PHE A 296 -1.88 -10.76 -19.59
N LEU A 297 -2.59 -11.67 -20.24
CA LEU A 297 -2.01 -12.88 -20.80
C LEU A 297 -1.53 -12.56 -22.22
N VAL A 298 -0.24 -12.72 -22.51
CA VAL A 298 0.35 -12.27 -23.78
C VAL A 298 1.05 -13.45 -24.48
N GLU A 299 0.64 -13.75 -25.71
CA GLU A 299 1.27 -14.73 -26.60
C GLU A 299 2.48 -14.11 -27.30
N LEU A 300 3.66 -14.70 -27.15
CA LEU A 300 4.91 -14.08 -27.57
C LEU A 300 5.23 -14.23 -29.06
N SER A 301 5.81 -13.19 -29.64
CA SER A 301 6.21 -13.09 -31.06
C SER A 301 7.59 -13.71 -31.36
N ILE A 302 7.90 -14.86 -30.76
CA ILE A 302 9.17 -15.61 -30.92
C ILE A 302 9.12 -16.68 -32.02
N ASP A 303 10.28 -17.09 -32.53
CA ASP A 303 10.43 -18.26 -33.42
C ASP A 303 10.37 -19.57 -32.62
N SER A 304 9.25 -20.30 -32.75
CA SER A 304 9.07 -21.67 -32.22
C SER A 304 9.89 -22.72 -33.01
N CYS A 305 11.15 -22.45 -33.29
CA CYS A 305 12.04 -23.30 -34.07
C CYS A 305 12.73 -24.34 -33.18
N TRP A 306 12.33 -25.61 -33.30
CA TRP A 306 13.03 -26.72 -32.65
C TRP A 306 14.45 -26.88 -33.22
N VAL A 307 15.46 -26.78 -32.34
CA VAL A 307 16.88 -26.99 -32.68
C VAL A 307 17.40 -28.15 -31.82
N GLY A 308 16.89 -29.36 -32.07
CA GLY A 308 17.49 -30.57 -31.53
C GLY A 308 18.90 -30.75 -32.10
N SER A 309 19.88 -30.98 -31.25
CA SER A 309 21.26 -31.28 -31.68
C SER A 309 21.81 -32.47 -30.90
N PHE A 310 22.80 -33.16 -31.46
CA PHE A 310 23.46 -34.29 -30.79
C PHE A 310 24.05 -33.92 -29.42
N TYR A 311 24.51 -32.67 -29.27
CA TYR A 311 25.11 -32.16 -28.03
C TYR A 311 24.07 -31.66 -27.01
N CYS A 312 22.80 -31.58 -27.41
CA CYS A 312 21.70 -31.03 -26.61
C CYS A 312 20.43 -31.89 -26.77
N PRO A 313 20.43 -33.11 -26.21
CA PRO A 313 19.31 -34.03 -26.32
C PRO A 313 18.13 -33.58 -25.45
N GLN A 314 17.10 -33.03 -26.09
CA GLN A 314 15.78 -32.86 -25.46
C GLN A 314 14.85 -34.00 -25.85
N THR A 315 14.14 -34.58 -24.87
CA THR A 315 13.20 -35.69 -25.05
C THR A 315 11.93 -35.28 -25.79
N SER A 316 11.49 -34.04 -25.63
CA SER A 316 10.30 -33.46 -26.27
C SER A 316 10.41 -31.93 -26.30
N PHE A 317 9.95 -31.31 -27.40
CA PHE A 317 9.72 -29.86 -27.44
C PHE A 317 8.40 -29.54 -26.74
N THR A 318 8.41 -28.53 -25.86
CA THR A 318 7.19 -27.90 -25.34
C THR A 318 7.12 -26.45 -25.81
N ALA A 319 5.92 -25.87 -25.94
CA ALA A 319 5.80 -24.44 -26.25
C ALA A 319 6.03 -23.54 -25.01
N THR A 320 6.03 -24.14 -23.82
CA THR A 320 6.12 -23.50 -22.50
C THR A 320 7.35 -22.60 -22.35
N ILE A 321 7.13 -21.35 -21.92
CA ILE A 321 8.19 -20.44 -21.47
C ILE A 321 8.60 -20.84 -20.04
N TYR A 322 9.72 -21.51 -19.83
CA TYR A 322 10.10 -22.04 -18.50
C TYR A 322 10.59 -20.95 -17.54
N ASP A 323 11.50 -20.09 -18.01
CA ASP A 323 12.07 -19.02 -17.19
C ASP A 323 11.63 -17.67 -17.76
N ALA A 324 11.34 -16.70 -16.88
CA ALA A 324 10.96 -15.34 -17.23
C ALA A 324 11.53 -14.39 -16.17
N ILE A 325 12.30 -13.37 -16.58
CA ILE A 325 12.99 -12.43 -15.68
C ILE A 325 12.79 -11.00 -16.19
N ALA A 326 12.36 -10.10 -15.31
CA ALA A 326 12.24 -8.66 -15.60
C ALA A 326 13.42 -7.84 -15.07
N THR A 327 13.74 -6.74 -15.75
CA THR A 327 14.77 -5.75 -15.36
C THR A 327 14.21 -4.32 -15.58
N GLU A 328 14.94 -3.27 -15.26
CA GLU A 328 14.52 -1.86 -15.47
C GLU A 328 14.13 -1.58 -16.93
N SER A 329 14.91 -2.12 -17.88
CA SER A 329 14.81 -1.80 -19.31
C SER A 329 14.58 -2.99 -20.24
N THR A 330 14.82 -4.23 -19.78
CA THR A 330 14.75 -5.44 -20.59
C THR A 330 13.93 -6.58 -19.96
N LEU A 331 13.38 -7.45 -20.79
CA LEU A 331 12.74 -8.71 -20.37
C LEU A 331 13.54 -9.88 -20.94
N PHE A 332 13.79 -10.91 -20.12
CA PHE A 332 14.42 -12.17 -20.53
C PHE A 332 13.44 -13.32 -20.40
N ILE A 333 13.50 -14.26 -21.34
CA ILE A 333 12.73 -15.50 -21.32
C ILE A 333 13.59 -16.69 -21.78
N ARG A 334 13.27 -17.89 -21.30
CA ARG A 334 13.78 -19.16 -21.85
C ARG A 334 12.62 -20.04 -22.31
N GLN A 335 12.59 -20.38 -23.59
CA GLN A 335 11.78 -21.48 -24.12
C GLN A 335 12.71 -22.67 -24.40
N ASN A 336 12.45 -23.81 -23.78
CA ASN A 336 13.33 -24.98 -23.85
C ASN A 336 14.79 -24.64 -23.49
N GLN A 337 15.72 -24.68 -24.45
CA GLN A 337 17.14 -24.32 -24.26
C GLN A 337 17.49 -22.93 -24.82
N LEU A 338 16.53 -22.22 -25.42
CA LEU A 338 16.73 -20.98 -26.17
C LEU A 338 16.40 -19.76 -25.30
N ILE A 339 17.31 -18.80 -25.24
CA ILE A 339 17.09 -17.51 -24.56
C ILE A 339 16.69 -16.45 -25.58
N TYR A 340 15.71 -15.64 -25.21
CA TYR A 340 15.39 -14.40 -25.88
C TYR A 340 15.41 -13.24 -24.89
N TYR A 341 15.76 -12.05 -25.37
CA TYR A 341 15.52 -10.81 -24.65
C TYR A 341 14.73 -9.80 -25.50
N PHE A 342 14.09 -8.85 -24.82
CA PHE A 342 13.36 -7.74 -25.43
C PHE A 342 13.70 -6.44 -24.69
N THR A 343 13.93 -5.35 -25.41
CA THR A 343 14.26 -4.02 -24.82
C THR A 343 13.08 -3.08 -25.00
N GLY A 344 12.63 -2.41 -23.93
CA GLY A 344 11.51 -1.48 -23.97
C GLY A 344 11.85 -0.10 -24.55
N THR A 345 10.83 0.64 -24.99
CA THR A 345 10.92 2.02 -25.47
C THR A 345 10.84 3.04 -24.34
N TYR A 346 11.95 3.23 -23.62
CA TYR A 346 12.03 4.16 -22.48
C TYR A 346 12.70 5.50 -22.83
N THR A 347 11.91 6.49 -23.26
CA THR A 347 12.36 7.88 -23.50
C THR A 347 12.96 8.55 -22.26
N THR A 348 12.46 8.22 -21.07
CA THR A 348 12.99 8.74 -19.79
C THR A 348 14.35 8.16 -19.43
N LEU A 349 14.70 6.96 -19.91
CA LEU A 349 16.00 6.34 -19.66
C LEU A 349 17.02 6.68 -20.77
N HIS A 350 16.61 6.78 -22.04
CA HIS A 350 17.51 6.91 -23.18
C HIS A 350 17.04 7.97 -24.20
N GLU A 351 17.92 8.92 -24.57
CA GLU A 351 17.67 9.97 -25.59
C GLU A 351 17.27 9.46 -26.99
N SER A 352 17.51 8.18 -27.27
CA SER A 352 17.16 7.53 -28.54
C SER A 352 16.31 6.32 -28.23
N ASN A 353 15.13 6.19 -28.87
CA ASN A 353 14.21 5.06 -28.72
C ASN A 353 14.83 3.74 -29.23
N ARG A 354 15.68 3.12 -28.41
CA ARG A 354 16.38 1.84 -28.67
C ARG A 354 15.53 0.63 -28.28
N GLY A 355 14.21 0.75 -28.36
CA GLY A 355 13.32 -0.38 -28.20
C GLY A 355 13.60 -1.47 -29.24
N SER A 356 13.44 -2.72 -28.85
CA SER A 356 13.57 -3.85 -29.78
C SER A 356 12.23 -4.07 -30.49
N GLY A 357 12.14 -3.83 -31.79
CA GLY A 357 10.90 -4.09 -32.55
C GLY A 357 10.51 -5.57 -32.72
N ARG A 358 11.24 -6.48 -32.05
CA ARG A 358 11.01 -7.94 -31.96
C ARG A 358 11.89 -8.51 -30.86
N TRP A 359 11.56 -9.71 -30.38
CA TRP A 359 12.46 -10.50 -29.52
C TRP A 359 13.80 -10.79 -30.21
N VAL A 360 14.89 -10.68 -29.45
CA VAL A 360 16.25 -10.96 -29.91
C VAL A 360 16.74 -12.26 -29.28
N ARG A 361 16.96 -13.27 -30.12
CA ARG A 361 17.52 -14.57 -29.73
C ARG A 361 19.01 -14.42 -29.42
N VAL A 362 19.45 -14.93 -28.27
CA VAL A 362 20.85 -14.89 -27.82
C VAL A 362 21.35 -16.27 -27.47
N LEU A 363 22.69 -16.44 -27.45
CA LEU A 363 23.36 -17.70 -27.13
C LEU A 363 22.83 -18.89 -27.98
N ALA A 364 22.47 -18.64 -29.24
CA ALA A 364 21.70 -19.56 -30.08
C ALA A 364 22.40 -20.88 -30.46
N ASN A 365 23.73 -20.96 -30.26
CA ASN A 365 24.55 -22.16 -30.46
C ASN A 365 24.84 -22.90 -29.14
N GLU A 366 24.39 -22.35 -28.02
CA GLU A 366 24.63 -22.84 -26.66
C GLU A 366 23.34 -23.45 -26.11
N CYS A 367 23.49 -24.35 -25.15
CA CYS A 367 22.36 -25.11 -24.61
C CYS A 367 22.21 -24.81 -23.12
N ILE A 368 21.13 -24.10 -22.82
CA ILE A 368 20.91 -23.45 -21.53
C ILE A 368 19.88 -24.23 -20.71
N LYS A 369 20.32 -24.70 -19.55
CA LYS A 369 19.58 -25.51 -18.58
C LYS A 369 18.60 -24.67 -17.76
N LYS A 370 19.02 -23.45 -17.38
CA LYS A 370 18.29 -22.52 -16.50
C LYS A 370 18.86 -21.09 -16.60
N LEU A 371 18.01 -20.09 -16.47
CA LEU A 371 18.35 -18.72 -16.11
C LEU A 371 18.29 -18.54 -14.58
N CYS A 372 19.33 -17.95 -13.98
CA CYS A 372 19.33 -17.54 -12.57
C CYS A 372 19.23 -16.00 -12.49
N PRO A 373 18.30 -15.44 -11.70
CA PRO A 373 18.15 -14.00 -11.56
C PRO A 373 19.26 -13.39 -10.71
N VAL A 374 19.55 -12.11 -10.95
CA VAL A 374 20.29 -11.26 -10.02
C VAL A 374 19.35 -10.17 -9.53
N HIS A 375 19.00 -10.20 -8.25
CA HIS A 375 17.95 -9.33 -7.69
C HIS A 375 18.37 -7.85 -7.52
N PHE A 376 19.67 -7.56 -7.56
CA PHE A 376 20.22 -6.23 -7.33
C PHE A 376 21.16 -5.78 -8.43
N HIS A 377 20.97 -4.56 -8.90
CA HIS A 377 21.92 -3.86 -9.75
C HIS A 377 23.20 -3.45 -8.99
N SER A 378 24.29 -3.29 -9.74
CA SER A 378 25.57 -2.75 -9.23
C SER A 378 26.30 -2.01 -10.35
N ASN A 379 27.16 -1.05 -9.99
CA ASN A 379 28.03 -0.30 -10.90
C ASN A 379 27.35 0.10 -12.24
N GLY A 380 26.22 0.80 -12.15
CA GLY A 380 25.46 1.30 -13.32
C GLY A 380 24.72 0.24 -14.14
N SER A 381 24.73 -1.02 -13.72
CA SER A 381 24.38 -2.19 -14.56
C SER A 381 23.42 -3.17 -13.87
N GLU A 382 22.55 -3.81 -14.65
CA GLU A 382 21.77 -4.99 -14.23
C GLU A 382 22.42 -6.27 -14.77
N TYR A 383 22.08 -7.43 -14.19
CA TYR A 383 22.72 -8.70 -14.52
C TYR A 383 21.74 -9.87 -14.63
N VAL A 384 22.08 -10.87 -15.43
CA VAL A 384 21.37 -12.15 -15.51
C VAL A 384 22.38 -13.28 -15.76
N MET A 385 22.14 -14.47 -15.21
CA MET A 385 23.05 -15.62 -15.39
C MET A 385 22.35 -16.75 -16.14
N ALA A 386 23.06 -17.39 -17.07
CA ALA A 386 22.55 -18.53 -17.83
C ALA A 386 23.45 -19.75 -17.65
N LEU A 387 22.90 -20.83 -17.09
CA LEU A 387 23.62 -22.08 -16.80
C LEU A 387 23.63 -22.96 -18.05
N THR A 388 24.82 -23.36 -18.49
CA THR A 388 25.03 -24.24 -19.65
C THR A 388 24.85 -25.72 -19.31
N THR A 389 24.72 -26.55 -20.33
CA THR A 389 24.80 -28.02 -20.26
C THR A 389 25.34 -28.59 -21.58
N GLY A 390 25.79 -29.84 -21.58
CA GLY A 390 26.37 -30.49 -22.76
C GLY A 390 27.79 -30.02 -23.03
N LYS A 391 28.07 -29.48 -24.23
CA LYS A 391 29.45 -29.15 -24.68
C LYS A 391 30.22 -28.23 -23.72
N HIS A 392 29.53 -27.27 -23.10
CA HIS A 392 30.12 -26.31 -22.17
C HIS A 392 29.57 -26.46 -20.75
N GLU A 393 29.20 -27.68 -20.34
CA GLU A 393 28.86 -28.00 -18.95
C GLU A 393 29.99 -27.55 -18.00
N GLY A 394 29.63 -27.00 -16.83
CA GLY A 394 30.59 -26.44 -15.89
C GLY A 394 31.07 -25.02 -16.21
N TYR A 395 30.38 -24.28 -17.09
CA TYR A 395 30.53 -22.84 -17.27
C TYR A 395 29.22 -22.10 -16.97
N VAL A 396 29.26 -20.77 -16.92
CA VAL A 396 28.10 -19.87 -16.78
C VAL A 396 28.25 -18.73 -17.77
N HIS A 397 27.19 -18.42 -18.51
CA HIS A 397 27.11 -17.16 -19.25
C HIS A 397 26.63 -16.04 -18.33
N PHE A 398 27.48 -15.05 -18.10
CA PHE A 398 27.19 -13.87 -17.30
C PHE A 398 26.74 -12.73 -18.21
N GLY A 399 25.45 -12.42 -18.13
CA GLY A 399 24.81 -11.34 -18.87
C GLY A 399 24.88 -10.02 -18.12
N THR A 400 25.40 -8.98 -18.76
CA THR A 400 25.41 -7.59 -18.24
C THR A 400 24.53 -6.71 -19.13
N ILE A 401 23.65 -5.94 -18.49
CA ILE A 401 22.69 -5.03 -19.13
C ILE A 401 23.03 -3.58 -18.75
N THR A 402 23.25 -2.74 -19.75
CA THR A 402 23.53 -1.30 -19.60
C THR A 402 22.82 -0.49 -20.69
N ASP A 403 22.01 0.51 -20.32
CA ASP A 403 21.23 1.33 -21.27
C ASP A 403 20.47 0.51 -22.35
N GLY A 404 19.75 -0.54 -21.89
CA GLY A 404 19.02 -1.48 -22.74
C GLY A 404 19.90 -2.40 -23.62
N ARG A 405 21.24 -2.29 -23.53
CA ARG A 405 22.17 -3.16 -24.25
C ARG A 405 22.52 -4.37 -23.40
N VAL A 406 22.19 -5.55 -23.92
CA VAL A 406 22.57 -6.84 -23.33
C VAL A 406 23.89 -7.32 -23.94
N SER A 407 24.79 -7.81 -23.10
CA SER A 407 26.05 -8.46 -23.47
C SER A 407 26.25 -9.69 -22.61
N PHE A 408 26.90 -10.74 -23.14
CA PHE A 408 27.18 -11.99 -22.40
C PHE A 408 28.66 -12.35 -22.47
N GLU A 409 29.26 -12.64 -21.32
CA GLU A 409 30.60 -13.24 -21.19
C GLU A 409 30.48 -14.72 -20.77
N LEU A 410 31.44 -15.57 -21.14
CA LEU A 410 31.52 -16.96 -20.66
C LEU A 410 32.53 -17.02 -19.49
N LEU A 411 32.09 -17.51 -18.33
CA LEU A 411 32.88 -17.60 -17.10
C LEU A 411 32.88 -19.05 -16.55
N PRO A 412 33.95 -19.52 -15.87
CA PRO A 412 35.27 -18.91 -15.72
C PRO A 412 36.01 -18.74 -17.06
N ARG A 413 37.00 -17.84 -17.14
CA ARG A 413 37.60 -17.48 -18.45
C ARG A 413 38.57 -18.54 -18.98
N GLN A 414 39.34 -19.18 -18.10
CA GLN A 414 40.41 -20.10 -18.50
C GLN A 414 40.00 -21.59 -18.60
N ARG A 415 39.11 -22.06 -17.72
CA ARG A 415 38.75 -23.48 -17.58
C ARG A 415 37.37 -23.65 -16.95
N SER A 416 36.69 -24.76 -17.24
CA SER A 416 35.40 -25.07 -16.61
C SER A 416 35.56 -25.26 -15.10
N VAL A 417 34.48 -25.04 -14.34
CA VAL A 417 34.44 -25.26 -12.89
C VAL A 417 34.86 -26.68 -12.54
N CYS A 418 34.43 -27.70 -13.30
CA CYS A 418 34.82 -29.10 -13.08
C CYS A 418 36.34 -29.30 -13.19
N SER A 419 36.97 -28.75 -14.24
CA SER A 419 38.43 -28.72 -14.40
C SER A 419 39.12 -27.83 -13.35
N GLY A 420 38.41 -26.81 -12.86
CA GLY A 420 38.77 -25.97 -11.72
C GLY A 420 39.02 -26.76 -10.44
N ILE A 421 38.03 -27.58 -10.08
CA ILE A 421 37.98 -28.39 -8.85
C ILE A 421 38.54 -29.82 -9.03
N LEU A 422 39.18 -30.11 -10.17
CA LEU A 422 39.82 -31.41 -10.50
C LEU A 422 38.85 -32.60 -10.58
N VAL A 423 37.61 -32.37 -11.00
CA VAL A 423 36.53 -33.36 -11.14
C VAL A 423 36.24 -33.66 -12.61
N VAL A 424 35.94 -34.92 -12.93
CA VAL A 424 35.62 -35.38 -14.30
C VAL A 424 34.20 -34.97 -14.73
N ASN A 425 33.18 -35.37 -13.95
CA ASN A 425 31.78 -35.04 -14.20
C ASN A 425 31.26 -34.09 -13.11
N CYS A 426 30.87 -32.87 -13.49
CA CYS A 426 30.15 -31.95 -12.60
C CYS A 426 29.10 -31.15 -13.38
N SER A 427 28.04 -30.72 -12.70
CA SER A 427 26.95 -29.91 -13.27
C SER A 427 26.61 -28.75 -12.34
N ILE A 428 26.45 -27.55 -12.89
CA ILE A 428 26.01 -26.40 -12.10
C ILE A 428 24.48 -26.45 -11.97
N THR A 429 23.96 -26.38 -10.75
CA THR A 429 22.52 -26.46 -10.45
C THR A 429 21.91 -25.10 -10.17
N TRP A 430 22.71 -24.18 -9.61
CA TRP A 430 22.34 -22.80 -9.29
C TRP A 430 23.56 -21.87 -9.24
N ALA A 431 23.38 -20.59 -9.53
CA ALA A 431 24.40 -19.54 -9.40
C ALA A 431 23.84 -18.28 -8.72
N VAL A 432 24.67 -17.58 -7.95
CA VAL A 432 24.35 -16.30 -7.29
C VAL A 432 25.52 -15.33 -7.48
N PHE A 433 25.25 -14.07 -7.83
CA PHE A 433 26.26 -13.02 -7.93
C PHE A 433 26.29 -12.14 -6.69
N ILE A 434 27.47 -12.04 -6.06
CA ILE A 434 27.78 -11.16 -4.94
C ILE A 434 28.45 -9.91 -5.51
N ALA A 435 27.66 -8.85 -5.64
CA ALA A 435 28.04 -7.63 -6.34
C ALA A 435 28.98 -6.69 -5.58
N GLY A 436 29.25 -6.95 -4.30
CA GLY A 436 30.26 -6.24 -3.50
C GLY A 436 31.66 -6.73 -3.85
N ASP A 437 31.89 -8.02 -3.63
CA ASP A 437 33.19 -8.68 -3.86
C ASP A 437 33.47 -9.00 -5.35
N TYR A 438 32.52 -8.77 -6.25
CA TYR A 438 32.53 -9.27 -7.63
C TYR A 438 32.72 -10.80 -7.74
N ASN A 439 32.11 -11.55 -6.82
CA ASN A 439 32.19 -13.01 -6.75
C ASN A 439 30.91 -13.69 -7.29
N LEU A 440 31.07 -14.83 -7.97
CA LEU A 440 29.99 -15.78 -8.27
C LEU A 440 30.06 -16.96 -7.30
N LEU A 441 28.97 -17.22 -6.57
CA LEU A 441 28.77 -18.47 -5.84
C LEU A 441 28.01 -19.47 -6.71
N LEU A 442 28.60 -20.64 -6.91
CA LEU A 442 28.12 -21.70 -7.78
C LEU A 442 27.82 -22.95 -6.96
N LEU A 443 26.58 -23.46 -7.07
CA LEU A 443 26.19 -24.74 -6.48
C LEU A 443 26.47 -25.83 -7.51
N VAL A 444 27.42 -26.70 -7.20
CA VAL A 444 27.94 -27.74 -8.11
C VAL A 444 27.51 -29.11 -7.60
N GLU A 445 26.81 -29.85 -8.46
CA GLU A 445 26.57 -31.29 -8.33
C GLU A 445 27.78 -32.04 -8.92
N ILE A 446 28.35 -32.98 -8.17
CA ILE A 446 29.49 -33.79 -8.58
C ILE A 446 29.08 -35.26 -8.60
N GLU A 447 29.45 -35.95 -9.68
CA GLU A 447 29.23 -37.39 -9.82
C GLU A 447 30.58 -38.13 -9.70
N ASP A 448 30.71 -38.89 -8.61
CA ASP A 448 31.89 -39.70 -8.30
C ASP A 448 31.93 -40.97 -9.17
N PRO A 449 33.11 -41.53 -9.52
CA PRO A 449 33.21 -42.78 -10.27
C PRO A 449 32.51 -43.99 -9.64
N SER A 450 32.16 -43.96 -8.35
CA SER A 450 31.31 -44.95 -7.68
C SER A 450 29.79 -44.67 -7.78
N THR A 451 29.38 -43.79 -8.71
CA THR A 451 28.00 -43.28 -8.91
C THR A 451 27.38 -42.60 -7.68
N ARG A 452 28.21 -42.12 -6.75
CA ARG A 452 27.77 -41.28 -5.63
C ARG A 452 27.66 -39.82 -6.08
N LYS A 453 26.70 -39.10 -5.49
CA LYS A 453 26.47 -37.69 -5.76
C LYS A 453 26.68 -36.88 -4.50
N TYR A 454 27.52 -35.86 -4.59
CA TYR A 454 27.76 -34.89 -3.53
C TYR A 454 27.80 -33.47 -4.09
N PHE A 455 27.69 -32.48 -3.20
CA PHE A 455 27.46 -31.09 -3.61
C PHE A 455 28.48 -30.15 -2.96
N GLN A 456 28.97 -29.19 -3.75
CA GLN A 456 29.92 -28.18 -3.30
C GLN A 456 29.44 -26.78 -3.64
N VAL A 457 29.77 -25.83 -2.75
CA VAL A 457 29.66 -24.39 -2.99
C VAL A 457 31.04 -23.89 -3.43
N VAL A 458 31.15 -23.49 -4.68
CA VAL A 458 32.38 -22.98 -5.29
C VAL A 458 32.24 -21.47 -5.47
N SER A 459 33.23 -20.70 -5.02
CA SER A 459 33.34 -19.28 -5.33
C SER A 459 34.26 -19.07 -6.53
N TYR A 460 33.87 -18.17 -7.42
CA TYR A 460 34.66 -17.70 -8.55
C TYR A 460 34.78 -16.17 -8.49
N ASP A 461 36.01 -15.68 -8.50
CA ASP A 461 36.33 -14.25 -8.49
C ASP A 461 36.47 -13.72 -9.94
N LEU A 462 35.64 -12.74 -10.32
CA LEU A 462 35.62 -12.17 -11.68
C LEU A 462 36.82 -11.26 -11.98
N VAL A 463 37.50 -10.77 -10.94
CA VAL A 463 38.65 -9.86 -11.01
C VAL A 463 39.96 -10.66 -11.07
N SER A 464 40.12 -11.69 -10.23
CA SER A 464 41.34 -12.52 -10.22
C SER A 464 41.27 -13.80 -11.07
N ASP A 465 40.10 -14.16 -11.63
CA ASP A 465 39.86 -15.39 -12.41
C ASP A 465 40.23 -16.67 -11.62
N TYR A 466 40.01 -16.61 -10.30
CA TYR A 466 40.35 -17.67 -9.35
C TYR A 466 39.12 -18.46 -8.89
N LEU A 467 39.30 -19.76 -8.65
CA LEU A 467 38.27 -20.70 -8.20
C LEU A 467 38.66 -21.29 -6.85
N VAL A 468 37.74 -21.27 -5.89
CA VAL A 468 37.92 -21.87 -4.56
C VAL A 468 36.65 -22.59 -4.09
N VAL A 469 36.80 -23.79 -3.53
CA VAL A 469 35.70 -24.49 -2.86
C VAL A 469 35.52 -23.86 -1.47
N LEU A 470 34.37 -23.25 -1.19
CA LEU A 470 34.07 -22.67 0.12
C LEU A 470 33.54 -23.70 1.11
N TYR A 471 32.66 -24.58 0.64
CA TYR A 471 31.96 -25.54 1.49
C TYR A 471 31.60 -26.82 0.72
N THR A 472 31.75 -27.97 1.35
CA THR A 472 31.19 -29.24 0.87
C THR A 472 29.96 -29.54 1.71
N ILE A 473 28.81 -29.70 1.06
CA ILE A 473 27.55 -30.01 1.74
C ILE A 473 27.61 -31.48 2.18
N PRO A 474 27.25 -31.82 3.44
CA PRO A 474 27.22 -33.20 3.90
C PRO A 474 26.37 -34.10 2.99
N GLU A 475 26.72 -35.39 2.88
CA GLU A 475 25.95 -36.35 2.05
C GLU A 475 24.54 -36.60 2.63
N PHE A 476 24.39 -36.47 3.95
CA PHE A 476 23.18 -36.77 4.71
C PHE A 476 22.77 -35.63 5.65
N ILE A 477 21.50 -35.60 6.05
CA ILE A 477 20.94 -34.58 6.95
C ILE A 477 21.33 -34.90 8.42
N PRO A 478 21.87 -33.92 9.19
CA PRO A 478 22.21 -34.09 10.61
C PRO A 478 21.02 -34.50 11.50
N ASP A 479 21.29 -35.27 12.55
CA ASP A 479 20.31 -35.65 13.56
C ASP A 479 20.17 -34.56 14.64
N ALA A 480 19.28 -33.60 14.39
CA ALA A 480 19.02 -32.45 15.26
C ALA A 480 17.76 -32.62 16.15
N ARG A 481 17.40 -33.86 16.54
CA ARG A 481 16.18 -34.13 17.32
C ARG A 481 16.11 -33.35 18.64
N GLY A 482 15.13 -32.45 18.75
CA GLY A 482 14.89 -31.64 19.95
C GLY A 482 15.67 -30.32 20.00
N LEU A 483 16.31 -29.93 18.90
CA LEU A 483 16.95 -28.62 18.73
C LEU A 483 16.14 -27.78 17.74
N GLU A 484 16.13 -26.44 17.89
CA GLU A 484 15.59 -25.53 16.86
C GLU A 484 16.58 -25.40 15.67
N PHE A 485 17.88 -25.42 15.97
CA PHE A 485 18.95 -25.34 14.99
C PHE A 485 20.19 -26.13 15.44
N LEU A 486 21.06 -26.43 14.48
CA LEU A 486 22.35 -27.09 14.70
C LEU A 486 23.42 -26.37 13.85
N MET A 487 24.56 -26.05 14.46
CA MET A 487 25.74 -25.55 13.73
C MET A 487 26.53 -26.75 13.22
N VAL A 488 26.84 -26.78 11.92
CA VAL A 488 27.58 -27.88 11.31
C VAL A 488 29.08 -27.64 11.52
N LEU A 489 29.73 -28.54 12.27
CA LEU A 489 31.17 -28.50 12.58
C LEU A 489 31.92 -29.73 12.03
N GLY A 490 31.20 -30.70 11.45
CA GLY A 490 31.76 -31.94 10.90
C GLY A 490 31.91 -33.08 11.93
N THR A 491 31.40 -32.89 13.16
CA THR A 491 31.47 -33.84 14.28
C THR A 491 30.14 -34.50 14.62
N GLU A 492 29.10 -34.21 13.84
CA GLU A 492 27.70 -34.49 14.18
C GLU A 492 27.28 -35.90 13.77
N SER A 493 26.26 -36.45 14.45
CA SER A 493 25.58 -37.67 14.02
C SER A 493 24.62 -37.37 12.87
N TYR A 494 24.64 -38.21 11.83
CA TYR A 494 23.82 -38.05 10.63
C TYR A 494 22.66 -39.05 10.58
N THR A 495 21.59 -38.67 9.88
CA THR A 495 20.44 -39.55 9.58
C THR A 495 20.62 -40.27 8.24
N ASN A 496 19.73 -41.20 7.90
CA ASN A 496 19.76 -41.90 6.60
C ASN A 496 19.13 -41.09 5.44
N PHE A 497 18.75 -39.82 5.66
CA PHE A 497 18.13 -38.98 4.63
C PHE A 497 19.21 -38.21 3.86
N PRO A 498 19.32 -38.36 2.53
CA PRO A 498 20.32 -37.63 1.74
C PRO A 498 20.02 -36.13 1.74
N MET A 499 21.07 -35.31 1.72
CA MET A 499 20.97 -33.85 1.80
C MET A 499 21.12 -33.22 0.40
N VAL A 500 20.01 -33.03 -0.30
CA VAL A 500 19.98 -32.69 -1.73
C VAL A 500 19.60 -31.21 -1.95
N PRO A 501 20.55 -30.32 -2.27
CA PRO A 501 20.27 -28.90 -2.52
C PRO A 501 19.64 -28.67 -3.90
N LYS A 502 18.88 -27.57 -4.02
CA LYS A 502 18.18 -27.15 -5.23
C LYS A 502 18.46 -25.70 -5.65
N GLY A 503 18.92 -24.85 -4.73
CA GLY A 503 19.24 -23.46 -5.02
C GLY A 503 19.89 -22.72 -3.86
N MET A 504 20.30 -21.47 -4.14
CA MET A 504 20.93 -20.58 -3.17
C MET A 504 20.39 -19.14 -3.36
N SER A 505 20.32 -18.36 -2.28
CA SER A 505 19.99 -16.93 -2.35
C SER A 505 20.84 -16.16 -1.35
N TYR A 506 21.25 -14.97 -1.75
CA TYR A 506 22.08 -14.10 -0.95
C TYR A 506 21.38 -12.75 -0.77
N ASN A 507 21.33 -12.25 0.46
CA ASN A 507 20.89 -10.89 0.74
C ASN A 507 22.13 -10.00 1.02
N PRO A 508 22.46 -9.04 0.12
CA PRO A 508 23.64 -8.20 0.25
C PRO A 508 23.48 -7.04 1.24
N TYR A 509 22.38 -6.99 2.00
CA TYR A 509 22.24 -6.04 3.12
C TYR A 509 22.70 -6.65 4.45
N ASN A 510 22.53 -7.96 4.65
CA ASN A 510 22.79 -8.65 5.92
C ASN A 510 23.85 -9.78 5.79
N ASN A 511 24.45 -9.93 4.60
CA ASN A 511 25.39 -10.97 4.22
C ASN A 511 24.86 -12.42 4.37
N LEU A 512 23.54 -12.59 4.44
CA LEU A 512 22.89 -13.89 4.67
C LEU A 512 22.78 -14.70 3.37
N LEU A 513 23.53 -15.79 3.32
CA LEU A 513 23.42 -16.86 2.32
C LEU A 513 22.49 -17.96 2.83
N PHE A 514 21.39 -18.20 2.12
CA PHE A 514 20.58 -19.41 2.24
C PHE A 514 20.97 -20.44 1.19
N ILE A 515 20.99 -21.71 1.58
CA ILE A 515 21.05 -22.88 0.69
C ILE A 515 19.84 -23.77 1.03
N TRP A 516 18.99 -24.05 0.06
CA TRP A 516 17.79 -24.87 0.26
C TRP A 516 17.81 -26.15 -0.58
N GLY A 517 17.05 -27.14 -0.10
CA GLY A 517 16.94 -28.46 -0.70
C GLY A 517 15.74 -29.22 -0.12
N ASN A 518 15.95 -30.46 0.30
CA ASN A 518 15.13 -31.09 1.36
C ASN A 518 15.61 -30.71 2.78
N PHE A 519 16.16 -29.50 2.91
CA PHE A 519 16.75 -28.93 4.11
C PHE A 519 16.79 -27.40 3.94
N LEU A 520 17.11 -26.68 5.03
CA LEU A 520 17.45 -25.26 4.99
C LEU A 520 18.74 -24.99 5.79
N LEU A 521 19.78 -24.52 5.10
CA LEU A 521 21.03 -24.02 5.68
C LEU A 521 21.07 -22.49 5.55
N GLN A 522 21.63 -21.82 6.56
CA GLN A 522 21.94 -20.40 6.53
C GLN A 522 23.40 -20.12 6.97
N SER A 523 24.02 -19.07 6.42
CA SER A 523 25.33 -18.56 6.82
C SER A 523 25.44 -17.05 6.63
N TYR A 524 26.05 -16.35 7.58
CA TYR A 524 26.32 -14.90 7.53
C TYR A 524 27.75 -14.56 7.05
N ASN A 525 28.59 -15.57 6.81
CA ASN A 525 30.01 -15.40 6.47
C ASN A 525 30.54 -16.42 5.44
N SER A 526 29.64 -17.19 4.81
CA SER A 526 29.93 -18.27 3.85
C SER A 526 30.93 -19.33 4.33
N LYS A 527 31.11 -19.49 5.65
CA LYS A 527 32.06 -20.42 6.28
C LYS A 527 31.39 -21.26 7.38
N ASN A 528 30.66 -20.60 8.28
CA ASN A 528 29.93 -21.25 9.37
C ASN A 528 28.48 -21.46 8.93
N PHE A 529 28.04 -22.72 8.84
CA PHE A 529 26.70 -23.06 8.37
C PHE A 529 25.81 -23.54 9.51
N ILE A 530 24.59 -23.01 9.56
CA ILE A 530 23.56 -23.36 10.54
C ILE A 530 22.42 -24.07 9.82
N TYR A 531 22.12 -25.30 10.23
CA TYR A 531 20.97 -26.08 9.83
C TYR A 531 19.76 -25.72 10.69
N LEU A 532 18.63 -25.41 10.06
CA LEU A 532 17.36 -25.14 10.72
C LEU A 532 16.58 -26.45 10.83
N ALA A 533 16.41 -26.94 12.07
CA ALA A 533 15.92 -28.29 12.34
C ALA A 533 14.38 -28.40 12.31
N ASP A 534 13.68 -27.27 12.46
CA ASP A 534 12.22 -27.16 12.34
C ASP A 534 11.69 -27.51 10.93
N PHE A 535 12.53 -27.40 9.89
CA PHE A 535 12.09 -27.72 8.53
C PHE A 535 12.09 -29.25 8.29
N PRO A 536 10.96 -29.87 7.90
CA PRO A 536 10.86 -31.31 7.74
C PRO A 536 11.65 -31.83 6.53
N LYS A 537 12.63 -32.68 6.80
CA LYS A 537 13.53 -33.35 5.83
C LYS A 537 12.82 -34.22 4.77
N GLU A 538 11.56 -34.59 5.03
CA GLU A 538 10.68 -35.30 4.10
C GLU A 538 10.11 -34.40 3.00
N LEU A 539 10.06 -33.08 3.23
CA LEU A 539 9.63 -32.10 2.22
C LEU A 539 10.83 -31.56 1.45
N SER A 540 10.57 -31.06 0.24
CA SER A 540 11.58 -30.41 -0.59
C SER A 540 11.14 -29.00 -0.96
N ILE A 541 12.04 -28.03 -0.78
CA ILE A 541 11.85 -26.62 -1.11
C ILE A 541 12.01 -26.44 -2.63
N LYS A 542 11.03 -25.77 -3.22
CA LYS A 542 10.88 -25.52 -4.64
C LYS A 542 11.45 -24.15 -5.01
N TYR A 543 11.07 -23.11 -4.26
CA TYR A 543 11.67 -21.78 -4.33
C TYR A 543 11.54 -21.02 -3.01
N LEU A 544 12.42 -20.03 -2.82
CA LEU A 544 12.32 -19.00 -1.77
C LEU A 544 11.78 -17.69 -2.36
N VAL A 545 11.18 -16.89 -1.48
CA VAL A 545 10.69 -15.54 -1.75
C VAL A 545 11.20 -14.66 -0.61
N ASN A 546 12.12 -13.74 -0.91
CA ASN A 546 12.72 -12.87 0.10
C ASN A 546 12.08 -11.48 0.04
N SER A 547 11.79 -10.89 1.20
CA SER A 547 11.48 -9.45 1.30
C SER A 547 12.73 -8.57 1.16
N PHE A 548 13.90 -9.15 1.49
CA PHE A 548 15.19 -8.47 1.73
C PHE A 548 15.22 -7.50 2.94
N TYR A 549 14.11 -7.39 3.69
CA TYR A 549 13.98 -6.63 4.95
C TYR A 549 13.99 -7.50 6.21
N GLY A 550 14.15 -8.82 6.07
CA GLY A 550 14.25 -9.80 7.16
C GLY A 550 13.24 -10.95 7.05
N ASP A 551 12.15 -10.76 6.32
CA ASP A 551 11.14 -11.79 6.07
C ASP A 551 11.52 -12.68 4.86
N THR A 552 11.39 -14.00 5.02
CA THR A 552 11.54 -15.00 3.95
C THR A 552 10.36 -15.97 3.96
N ALA A 553 9.70 -16.12 2.82
CA ALA A 553 8.70 -17.15 2.58
C ALA A 553 9.29 -18.30 1.74
N ILE A 554 8.86 -19.52 2.05
CA ILE A 554 9.40 -20.77 1.51
C ILE A 554 8.22 -21.52 0.87
N VAL A 555 8.35 -21.94 -0.38
CA VAL A 555 7.34 -22.78 -1.06
C VAL A 555 7.91 -24.17 -1.33
N THR A 556 7.16 -25.22 -0.98
CA THR A 556 7.56 -26.62 -1.20
C THR A 556 7.07 -27.16 -2.54
N GLU A 557 7.60 -28.32 -2.96
CA GLU A 557 7.06 -29.09 -4.10
C GLU A 557 5.62 -29.60 -3.86
N THR A 558 5.17 -29.60 -2.60
CA THR A 558 3.80 -29.92 -2.18
C THR A 558 2.88 -28.69 -2.07
N GLU A 559 3.32 -27.53 -2.58
CA GLU A 559 2.61 -26.24 -2.53
C GLU A 559 2.28 -25.73 -1.12
N GLU A 560 3.04 -26.18 -0.11
CA GLU A 560 2.97 -25.63 1.25
C GLU A 560 3.73 -24.30 1.35
N ILE A 561 3.22 -23.39 2.18
CA ILE A 561 3.86 -22.10 2.47
C ILE A 561 4.39 -22.14 3.90
N TRP A 562 5.70 -21.98 4.04
CA TRP A 562 6.39 -21.80 5.31
C TRP A 562 7.05 -20.41 5.36
N TYR A 563 7.33 -19.92 6.56
CA TYR A 563 7.80 -18.55 6.81
C TYR A 563 8.92 -18.55 7.86
N LEU A 564 9.95 -17.76 7.59
CA LEU A 564 11.13 -17.56 8.43
C LEU A 564 11.38 -16.05 8.60
N LEU A 565 11.69 -15.64 9.82
CA LEU A 565 12.06 -14.27 10.19
C LEU A 565 13.54 -14.22 10.58
N GLU A 566 14.28 -13.26 10.04
CA GLU A 566 15.71 -13.06 10.29
C GLU A 566 16.04 -12.97 11.79
N GLY A 567 17.16 -13.59 12.17
CA GLY A 567 17.57 -13.74 13.57
C GLY A 567 16.65 -14.62 14.41
N SER A 568 15.64 -15.27 13.83
CA SER A 568 14.98 -16.45 14.38
C SER A 568 15.59 -17.73 13.80
N TYR A 569 15.41 -18.84 14.50
CA TYR A 569 15.72 -20.19 14.02
C TYR A 569 14.46 -21.01 13.73
N GLN A 570 13.33 -20.60 14.30
CA GLN A 570 12.05 -21.27 14.13
C GLN A 570 11.46 -21.03 12.73
N VAL A 571 10.91 -22.09 12.13
CA VAL A 571 10.32 -22.05 10.78
C VAL A 571 8.82 -22.35 10.87
N TYR A 572 7.98 -21.34 10.59
CA TYR A 572 6.55 -21.43 10.83
C TYR A 572 5.78 -21.89 9.58
N LYS A 573 5.01 -22.98 9.68
CA LYS A 573 4.11 -23.42 8.61
C LYS A 573 2.86 -22.54 8.55
N LEU A 574 2.73 -21.72 7.51
CA LEU A 574 1.55 -20.87 7.29
C LEU A 574 0.41 -21.64 6.59
N PHE A 575 0.74 -22.48 5.61
CA PHE A 575 -0.24 -23.21 4.81
C PHE A 575 0.24 -24.64 4.48
N PRO A 576 -0.60 -25.68 4.67
CA PRO A 576 -1.83 -25.69 5.47
C PRO A 576 -1.52 -25.58 6.98
N SER A 577 -2.36 -24.84 7.73
CA SER A 577 -2.24 -24.69 9.19
C SER A 577 -3.62 -24.45 9.82
N LYS A 578 -3.75 -24.72 11.13
CA LYS A 578 -4.96 -24.37 11.90
C LYS A 578 -5.28 -22.87 11.80
N GLY A 579 -4.25 -22.01 11.78
CA GLY A 579 -4.42 -20.57 11.65
C GLY A 579 -5.03 -20.19 10.30
N TRP A 580 -4.62 -20.87 9.23
CA TRP A 580 -5.21 -20.71 7.89
C TRP A 580 -6.65 -21.24 7.81
N GLU A 581 -6.94 -22.41 8.39
CA GLU A 581 -8.30 -22.96 8.45
C GLU A 581 -9.27 -22.00 9.15
N VAL A 582 -8.87 -21.43 10.29
CA VAL A 582 -9.64 -20.40 11.01
C VAL A 582 -9.80 -19.14 10.16
N HIS A 583 -8.73 -18.64 9.55
CA HIS A 583 -8.76 -17.44 8.70
C HIS A 583 -9.69 -17.59 7.50
N VAL A 584 -9.56 -18.68 6.72
CA VAL A 584 -10.42 -18.94 5.57
C VAL A 584 -11.87 -19.14 6.00
N SER A 585 -12.13 -19.81 7.13
CA SER A 585 -13.49 -19.95 7.67
C SER A 585 -14.12 -18.59 8.00
N LEU A 586 -13.36 -17.66 8.60
CA LEU A 586 -13.80 -16.29 8.86
C LEU A 586 -14.08 -15.53 7.55
N GLN A 587 -13.21 -15.65 6.55
CA GLN A 587 -13.37 -15.00 5.24
C GLN A 587 -14.59 -15.52 4.46
N VAL A 588 -14.86 -16.83 4.51
CA VAL A 588 -16.05 -17.45 3.91
C VAL A 588 -17.33 -17.01 4.62
N MET A 589 -17.33 -16.92 5.96
CA MET A 589 -18.46 -16.35 6.72
C MET A 589 -18.69 -14.87 6.42
N GLN A 590 -17.64 -14.12 6.08
CA GLN A 590 -17.72 -12.72 5.64
C GLN A 590 -18.12 -12.57 4.15
N GLN A 591 -18.31 -13.68 3.41
CA GLN A 591 -18.60 -13.69 1.97
C GLN A 591 -17.52 -12.96 1.13
N SER A 592 -16.27 -13.07 1.56
CA SER A 592 -15.11 -12.45 0.92
C SER A 592 -14.86 -12.99 -0.50
N SER A 593 -14.70 -12.10 -1.48
CA SER A 593 -14.47 -12.47 -2.88
C SER A 593 -13.05 -12.98 -3.18
N LEU A 594 -12.15 -12.91 -2.20
CA LEU A 594 -10.72 -13.27 -2.31
C LEU A 594 -10.44 -14.76 -2.04
N TYR A 595 -11.46 -15.55 -1.72
CA TYR A 595 -11.35 -16.96 -1.32
C TYR A 595 -12.44 -17.79 -2.02
N ALA A 596 -12.14 -19.05 -2.32
CA ALA A 596 -13.06 -20.01 -2.94
C ALA A 596 -12.76 -21.42 -2.40
N PRO A 597 -13.71 -22.38 -2.45
CA PRO A 597 -13.46 -23.75 -2.01
C PRO A 597 -12.45 -24.49 -2.89
N ASN A 598 -12.37 -24.13 -4.18
CA ASN A 598 -11.39 -24.65 -5.13
C ASN A 598 -10.50 -23.50 -5.60
N GLU A 599 -9.21 -23.58 -5.27
CA GLU A 599 -8.21 -22.57 -5.63
C GLU A 599 -6.85 -23.18 -5.97
N THR A 600 -6.04 -22.47 -6.76
CA THR A 600 -4.66 -22.90 -7.09
C THR A 600 -3.71 -21.71 -6.98
N MET A 601 -2.61 -21.87 -6.25
CA MET A 601 -1.56 -20.85 -6.12
C MET A 601 -0.76 -20.74 -7.42
N VAL A 602 -0.68 -19.53 -7.98
CA VAL A 602 0.04 -19.26 -9.22
C VAL A 602 1.45 -18.74 -8.92
N THR A 603 1.57 -17.78 -8.00
CA THR A 603 2.86 -17.25 -7.53
C THR A 603 2.71 -16.59 -6.15
N LEU A 604 3.84 -16.37 -5.47
CA LEU A 604 3.96 -15.76 -4.15
C LEU A 604 5.11 -14.74 -4.20
N PHE A 605 4.87 -13.51 -3.74
CA PHE A 605 5.83 -12.39 -3.84
C PHE A 605 5.64 -11.37 -2.70
N TYR A 606 6.67 -10.57 -2.40
CA TYR A 606 6.56 -9.44 -1.47
C TYR A 606 6.26 -8.13 -2.21
N GLU A 607 5.49 -7.25 -1.58
CA GLU A 607 5.22 -5.88 -2.03
C GLU A 607 5.07 -4.98 -0.79
N ASP A 608 5.86 -3.90 -0.70
CA ASP A 608 5.88 -2.95 0.43
C ASP A 608 5.81 -3.64 1.82
N HIS A 609 6.71 -4.62 2.01
CA HIS A 609 6.84 -5.53 3.17
C HIS A 609 5.70 -6.57 3.36
N GLY A 610 4.54 -6.41 2.72
CA GLY A 610 3.46 -7.40 2.75
C GLY A 610 3.74 -8.62 1.87
N LEU A 611 3.37 -9.81 2.35
CA LEU A 611 3.43 -11.06 1.57
C LEU A 611 2.14 -11.23 0.76
N TYR A 612 2.23 -11.28 -0.57
CA TYR A 612 1.08 -11.39 -1.47
C TYR A 612 1.11 -12.71 -2.25
N GLN A 613 -0.09 -13.26 -2.44
CA GLN A 613 -0.34 -14.49 -3.20
C GLN A 613 -1.21 -14.15 -4.41
N LEU A 614 -0.81 -14.61 -5.60
CA LEU A 614 -1.66 -14.64 -6.79
C LEU A 614 -2.31 -16.02 -6.90
N VAL A 615 -3.63 -16.06 -6.96
CA VAL A 615 -4.43 -17.29 -6.86
C VAL A 615 -5.45 -17.36 -7.99
N TYR A 616 -5.57 -18.53 -8.61
CA TYR A 616 -6.69 -18.83 -9.52
C TYR A 616 -7.83 -19.46 -8.71
N LEU A 617 -8.94 -18.72 -8.58
CA LEU A 617 -10.16 -19.17 -7.90
C LEU A 617 -11.13 -19.77 -8.93
N ILE A 618 -11.78 -20.89 -8.60
CA ILE A 618 -12.81 -21.53 -9.45
C ILE A 618 -14.18 -21.39 -8.77
N ASP A 619 -15.11 -20.70 -9.43
CA ASP A 619 -16.46 -20.42 -8.93
C ASP A 619 -17.49 -20.70 -10.04
N ASN A 620 -18.38 -21.67 -9.84
CA ASN A 620 -19.44 -22.02 -10.79
C ASN A 620 -18.97 -22.20 -12.26
N GLN A 621 -17.84 -22.90 -12.46
CA GLN A 621 -17.14 -23.11 -13.73
C GLN A 621 -16.47 -21.87 -14.36
N GLN A 622 -16.65 -20.67 -13.81
CA GLN A 622 -15.88 -19.49 -14.17
C GLN A 622 -14.64 -19.39 -13.26
N GLY A 623 -13.47 -19.14 -13.86
CA GLY A 623 -12.22 -18.99 -13.13
C GLY A 623 -11.69 -17.57 -13.18
N ARG A 624 -11.21 -17.04 -12.05
CA ARG A 624 -10.61 -15.70 -11.95
C ARG A 624 -9.25 -15.73 -11.24
N LEU A 625 -8.29 -14.99 -11.76
CA LEU A 625 -7.06 -14.66 -11.03
C LEU A 625 -7.36 -13.54 -10.02
N VAL A 626 -6.87 -13.69 -8.79
CA VAL A 626 -7.03 -12.72 -7.70
C VAL A 626 -5.71 -12.60 -6.94
N LYS A 627 -5.24 -11.37 -6.77
CA LYS A 627 -4.18 -11.01 -5.81
C LYS A 627 -4.79 -10.82 -4.43
N ARG A 628 -4.22 -11.46 -3.40
CA ARG A 628 -4.60 -11.28 -1.99
C ARG A 628 -3.37 -11.20 -1.09
N LEU A 629 -3.50 -10.47 0.03
CA LEU A 629 -2.52 -10.47 1.10
C LEU A 629 -2.58 -11.83 1.84
N VAL A 630 -1.43 -12.37 2.19
CA VAL A 630 -1.27 -13.46 3.16
C VAL A 630 -1.03 -12.80 4.52
N PRO A 631 -2.00 -12.81 5.47
CA PRO A 631 -1.87 -12.06 6.71
C PRO A 631 -1.06 -12.85 7.74
N VAL A 632 0.26 -12.93 7.52
CA VAL A 632 1.21 -13.75 8.30
C VAL A 632 0.99 -13.61 9.80
N GLU A 633 0.87 -12.38 10.30
CA GLU A 633 0.68 -12.09 11.73
C GLU A 633 -0.65 -12.62 12.29
N GLN A 634 -1.72 -12.62 11.48
CA GLN A 634 -3.01 -13.20 11.87
C GLN A 634 -2.92 -14.72 11.95
N LEU A 635 -2.26 -15.35 10.98
CA LEU A 635 -2.10 -16.80 10.91
C LEU A 635 -1.30 -17.33 12.10
N LEU A 636 -0.16 -16.69 12.42
CA LEU A 636 0.67 -17.05 13.58
C LEU A 636 -0.08 -16.80 14.90
N MET A 637 -0.77 -15.67 15.04
CA MET A 637 -1.59 -15.38 16.22
C MET A 637 -2.72 -16.40 16.42
N TYR A 638 -3.45 -16.78 15.37
CA TYR A 638 -4.50 -17.81 15.44
C TYR A 638 -3.91 -19.19 15.76
N GLN A 639 -2.74 -19.53 15.24
CA GLN A 639 -2.04 -20.79 15.51
C GLN A 639 -1.59 -20.88 16.98
N GLN A 640 -1.07 -19.80 17.57
CA GLN A 640 -0.73 -19.72 18.99
C GLN A 640 -1.99 -19.86 19.87
N ILE A 641 -3.04 -19.07 19.59
CA ILE A 641 -4.32 -19.10 20.34
C ILE A 641 -4.99 -20.48 20.27
N SER A 642 -4.86 -21.20 19.15
CA SER A 642 -5.44 -22.53 18.96
C SER A 642 -4.75 -23.65 19.75
N ASN A 643 -3.56 -23.42 20.29
CA ASN A 643 -2.80 -24.43 21.03
C ASN A 643 -2.88 -24.20 22.55
N ASP A 644 -2.74 -22.95 23.00
CA ASP A 644 -2.46 -22.62 24.40
C ASP A 644 -3.57 -21.77 25.07
N TYR A 645 -4.79 -22.33 25.14
CA TYR A 645 -5.90 -21.76 25.92
C TYR A 645 -6.17 -22.57 27.19
N LEU A 646 -6.43 -21.87 28.29
CA LEU A 646 -6.78 -22.43 29.59
C LEU A 646 -8.23 -22.09 29.94
N LEU A 647 -8.91 -22.99 30.65
CA LEU A 647 -10.25 -22.77 31.20
C LEU A 647 -10.14 -22.49 32.70
N GLU A 648 -9.85 -21.24 33.03
CA GLU A 648 -9.87 -20.76 34.41
C GLU A 648 -11.29 -20.77 34.98
N ARG A 649 -11.41 -20.92 36.30
CA ARG A 649 -12.70 -21.03 36.99
C ARG A 649 -12.98 -19.83 37.89
N GLN A 650 -13.44 -18.73 37.31
CA GLN A 650 -13.98 -17.60 38.06
C GLN A 650 -15.36 -17.96 38.66
N GLY A 651 -15.33 -18.61 39.83
CA GLY A 651 -16.52 -18.98 40.61
C GLY A 651 -17.33 -20.10 39.95
N SER A 652 -18.59 -19.80 39.61
CA SER A 652 -19.51 -20.76 38.98
C SER A 652 -19.29 -20.97 37.48
N HIS A 653 -18.51 -20.10 36.82
CA HIS A 653 -18.31 -20.13 35.37
C HIS A 653 -16.86 -20.47 35.00
N LEU A 654 -16.70 -21.07 33.82
CA LEU A 654 -15.41 -21.23 33.17
C LEU A 654 -15.16 -20.03 32.25
N THR A 655 -13.98 -19.43 32.36
CA THR A 655 -13.51 -18.29 31.57
C THR A 655 -12.31 -18.72 30.76
N LEU A 656 -12.34 -18.45 29.45
CA LEU A 656 -11.18 -18.65 28.58
C LEU A 656 -10.08 -17.66 28.96
N SER A 657 -8.93 -18.19 29.33
CA SER A 657 -7.67 -17.49 29.56
C SER A 657 -6.66 -17.93 28.51
N PHE A 658 -5.77 -17.03 28.10
CA PHE A 658 -4.83 -17.27 27.00
C PHE A 658 -3.41 -16.91 27.47
N THR A 659 -2.48 -17.87 27.39
CA THR A 659 -1.10 -17.62 27.77
C THR A 659 -0.43 -16.73 26.73
N ASN A 660 -0.09 -15.51 27.15
CA ASN A 660 0.55 -14.53 26.28
C ASN A 660 2.07 -14.61 26.44
N PHE A 661 2.74 -15.25 25.48
CA PHE A 661 4.19 -15.46 25.48
C PHE A 661 5.03 -14.20 25.23
N CYS A 662 4.41 -13.02 25.13
CA CYS A 662 5.14 -11.80 24.85
C CYS A 662 5.87 -11.22 26.09
N PRO A 663 7.19 -10.96 26.03
CA PRO A 663 7.94 -10.40 27.15
C PRO A 663 7.56 -8.95 27.53
N PHE A 664 6.86 -8.21 26.66
CA PHE A 664 6.51 -6.81 26.92
C PHE A 664 5.11 -6.41 26.42
N THR A 665 4.65 -5.24 26.86
CA THR A 665 3.28 -4.72 26.65
C THR A 665 3.23 -3.46 25.78
N VAL A 666 4.34 -2.72 25.64
CA VAL A 666 4.46 -1.59 24.70
C VAL A 666 5.88 -1.57 24.13
N MET A 667 6.02 -1.28 22.83
CA MET A 667 7.26 -0.79 22.21
C MET A 667 6.96 0.51 21.47
N ARG A 668 7.83 1.52 21.60
CA ARG A 668 7.82 2.75 20.79
C ARG A 668 9.23 3.20 20.53
N LEU A 669 9.52 3.57 19.29
CA LEU A 669 10.68 4.40 18.98
C LEU A 669 10.41 5.83 19.48
N ARG A 670 11.46 6.50 19.96
CA ARG A 670 11.44 7.92 20.36
C ARG A 670 12.78 8.56 20.03
N ASP A 671 12.83 9.88 20.19
CA ASP A 671 14.05 10.69 20.11
C ASP A 671 14.85 10.48 18.80
N LEU A 672 14.13 10.17 17.71
CA LEU A 672 14.70 10.03 16.37
C LEU A 672 15.09 11.42 15.85
N PRO A 673 16.24 11.55 15.17
CA PRO A 673 16.65 12.81 14.55
C PRO A 673 15.81 13.10 13.30
N ASN A 674 15.82 14.35 12.84
CA ASN A 674 15.18 14.75 11.59
C ASN A 674 15.72 13.87 10.44
N PRO A 675 14.86 13.13 9.71
CA PRO A 675 15.32 12.08 8.79
C PRO A 675 16.20 12.60 7.66
N GLN A 676 16.00 13.84 7.19
CA GLN A 676 16.64 14.39 5.98
C GLN A 676 18.17 14.38 5.99
N ILE A 677 18.78 14.51 7.18
CA ILE A 677 20.24 14.43 7.36
C ILE A 677 20.77 13.03 6.96
N TYR A 678 19.96 11.99 7.17
CA TYR A 678 20.36 10.58 7.04
C TYR A 678 19.68 9.87 5.88
N THR A 679 18.50 10.30 5.42
CA THR A 679 17.85 9.75 4.22
C THR A 679 18.41 10.36 2.94
N ARG A 680 19.07 11.53 3.01
CA ARG A 680 19.47 12.34 1.84
C ARG A 680 18.30 12.60 0.87
N GLN A 681 17.06 12.58 1.39
CA GLN A 681 15.84 12.64 0.60
C GLN A 681 15.34 14.09 0.51
N GLU A 682 15.31 14.62 -0.70
CA GLU A 682 14.73 15.92 -1.00
C GLU A 682 13.21 15.80 -1.02
N ARG A 683 12.49 16.60 -0.22
CA ARG A 683 11.02 16.65 -0.24
C ARG A 683 10.54 18.04 -0.56
N TYR A 684 9.85 18.17 -1.68
CA TYR A 684 9.18 19.39 -2.09
C TYR A 684 7.68 19.29 -1.79
N ARG A 685 7.06 20.45 -1.60
CA ARG A 685 5.61 20.61 -1.46
C ARG A 685 5.10 21.48 -2.61
N ALA A 686 3.97 21.07 -3.18
CA ALA A 686 3.21 21.84 -4.15
C ALA A 686 1.71 21.78 -3.79
N GLN A 687 1.00 22.90 -3.95
CA GLN A 687 -0.47 22.92 -3.83
C GLN A 687 -1.09 23.42 -5.14
N PRO A 688 -2.33 23.00 -5.48
CA PRO A 688 -3.00 23.50 -6.67
C PRO A 688 -3.15 25.03 -6.57
N PRO A 689 -2.97 25.76 -7.67
CA PRO A 689 -3.07 27.22 -7.65
C PRO A 689 -4.52 27.61 -7.35
N ARG A 690 -4.71 28.67 -6.56
CA ARG A 690 -6.02 29.06 -6.05
C ARG A 690 -6.90 29.52 -7.21
N VAL A 691 -7.93 28.75 -7.54
CA VAL A 691 -8.98 29.17 -8.47
C VAL A 691 -9.81 30.29 -7.89
N LEU A 692 -10.24 31.23 -8.73
CA LEU A 692 -11.15 32.29 -8.29
C LEU A 692 -12.63 31.86 -8.40
N GLU A 693 -12.99 30.85 -9.20
CA GLU A 693 -14.40 30.44 -9.41
C GLU A 693 -15.14 30.25 -8.05
N PRO A 694 -16.33 30.86 -7.83
CA PRO A 694 -17.01 30.84 -6.53
C PRO A 694 -17.31 29.44 -5.96
N GLY A 695 -17.41 28.42 -6.81
CA GLY A 695 -17.59 27.03 -6.39
C GLY A 695 -16.32 26.32 -5.91
N GLY A 696 -15.14 26.96 -6.01
CA GLY A 696 -13.85 26.37 -5.61
C GLY A 696 -13.36 25.21 -6.49
N PHE A 697 -14.00 24.96 -7.63
CA PHE A 697 -13.65 23.88 -8.55
C PHE A 697 -12.61 24.31 -9.58
N HIS A 698 -11.79 23.35 -10.00
CA HIS A 698 -10.80 23.51 -11.05
C HIS A 698 -11.41 23.37 -12.45
N SER A 699 -10.92 24.21 -13.36
CA SER A 699 -11.11 24.12 -14.81
C SER A 699 -9.90 23.44 -15.47
N ASP A 700 -10.04 23.00 -16.71
CA ASP A 700 -8.98 22.34 -17.48
C ASP A 700 -7.71 23.23 -17.55
N ASN A 701 -7.88 24.54 -17.78
CA ASN A 701 -6.80 25.52 -17.77
C ASN A 701 -6.07 25.54 -16.41
N SER A 702 -6.80 25.54 -15.29
CA SER A 702 -6.20 25.60 -13.96
C SER A 702 -5.44 24.31 -13.58
N LEU A 703 -5.87 23.15 -14.12
CA LEU A 703 -5.13 21.90 -13.99
C LEU A 703 -3.85 21.93 -14.83
N ALA A 704 -3.91 22.41 -16.08
CA ALA A 704 -2.74 22.60 -16.93
C ALA A 704 -1.69 23.54 -16.31
N VAL A 705 -2.14 24.62 -15.62
CA VAL A 705 -1.23 25.43 -14.79
C VAL A 705 -0.59 24.57 -13.70
N TYR A 706 -1.36 23.85 -12.89
CA TYR A 706 -0.83 23.04 -11.78
C TYR A 706 0.24 22.03 -12.26
N GLN A 707 -0.02 21.32 -13.35
CA GLN A 707 0.93 20.40 -13.99
C GLN A 707 2.20 21.13 -14.47
N GLY A 708 2.05 22.32 -15.07
CA GLY A 708 3.17 23.16 -15.49
C GLY A 708 4.03 23.66 -14.33
N LEU A 709 3.41 24.08 -13.22
CA LEU A 709 4.11 24.50 -12.00
C LEU A 709 4.91 23.33 -11.40
N VAL A 710 4.29 22.16 -11.31
CA VAL A 710 4.91 20.93 -10.79
C VAL A 710 6.08 20.48 -11.68
N TYR A 711 5.93 20.51 -13.01
CA TYR A 711 7.04 20.22 -13.93
C TYR A 711 8.19 21.22 -13.76
N TYR A 712 7.89 22.53 -13.72
CA TYR A 712 8.92 23.57 -13.65
C TYR A 712 9.75 23.47 -12.37
N LEU A 713 9.12 23.11 -11.24
CA LEU A 713 9.82 22.81 -9.98
C LEU A 713 10.84 21.67 -10.14
N LEU A 714 10.45 20.58 -10.79
CA LEU A 714 11.30 19.39 -11.00
C LEU A 714 12.39 19.63 -12.05
N TRP A 715 12.12 20.50 -13.03
CA TRP A 715 13.11 21.00 -13.98
C TRP A 715 14.14 21.93 -13.31
N LEU A 716 13.70 22.86 -12.45
CA LEU A 716 14.60 23.71 -11.65
C LEU A 716 15.49 22.86 -10.71
N HIS A 717 14.92 21.82 -10.09
CA HIS A 717 15.66 20.81 -9.32
C HIS A 717 16.75 20.17 -10.18
N SER A 718 16.41 19.52 -11.30
CA SER A 718 17.41 18.83 -12.14
C SER A 718 18.46 19.76 -12.77
N LYS A 719 18.12 21.03 -13.07
CA LYS A 719 19.08 22.02 -13.60
C LYS A 719 20.01 22.62 -12.54
N TYR A 720 19.54 22.81 -11.31
CA TYR A 720 20.28 23.55 -10.28
C TYR A 720 20.68 22.74 -9.05
N ASP A 721 20.39 21.43 -9.01
CA ASP A 721 20.79 20.53 -7.92
C ASP A 721 22.27 20.69 -7.54
N LYS A 722 22.46 21.02 -6.26
CA LYS A 722 23.69 20.86 -5.50
C LYS A 722 23.34 20.22 -4.16
N PRO A 723 24.13 19.24 -3.67
CA PRO A 723 23.74 18.36 -2.58
C PRO A 723 23.71 18.97 -1.16
N TYR A 724 23.74 20.31 -1.01
CA TYR A 724 23.76 20.96 0.31
C TYR A 724 22.91 22.23 0.39
N ALA A 725 22.32 22.43 1.58
CA ALA A 725 21.25 23.38 1.89
C ALA A 725 21.70 24.85 2.03
N ASP A 726 22.33 25.41 1.00
CA ASP A 726 22.42 26.86 0.82
C ASP A 726 21.13 27.38 0.15
N PRO A 727 20.37 28.32 0.74
CA PRO A 727 19.16 28.90 0.15
C PRO A 727 19.35 29.51 -1.25
N VAL A 728 20.58 29.94 -1.63
CA VAL A 728 20.89 30.45 -2.98
C VAL A 728 20.84 29.34 -4.06
N HIS A 729 20.86 28.08 -3.60
CA HIS A 729 20.77 26.88 -4.41
C HIS A 729 19.41 26.16 -4.28
N ASP A 730 18.46 26.68 -3.49
CA ASP A 730 17.08 26.21 -3.48
C ASP A 730 16.39 26.54 -4.82
N PRO A 731 15.84 25.53 -5.54
CA PRO A 731 15.01 25.75 -6.73
C PRO A 731 13.87 26.76 -6.51
N THR A 732 13.21 26.72 -5.36
CA THR A 732 12.05 27.57 -5.03
C THR A 732 12.46 29.01 -4.71
N TRP A 733 13.65 29.23 -4.12
CA TRP A 733 14.19 30.57 -3.94
C TRP A 733 14.43 31.25 -5.29
N ARG A 734 15.01 30.54 -6.27
CA ARG A 734 15.28 31.09 -7.61
C ARG A 734 14.00 31.53 -8.31
N TRP A 735 12.97 30.69 -8.26
CA TRP A 735 11.66 30.94 -8.86
C TRP A 735 11.04 32.27 -8.39
N TRP A 736 11.08 32.55 -7.09
CA TRP A 736 10.42 33.73 -6.53
C TRP A 736 11.33 34.95 -6.37
N LYS A 737 12.66 34.81 -6.50
CA LYS A 737 13.67 35.83 -6.14
C LYS A 737 13.34 37.24 -6.64
N ASN A 738 12.95 37.37 -7.91
CA ASN A 738 12.74 38.65 -8.58
C ASN A 738 11.31 39.21 -8.39
N LYS A 739 10.38 38.40 -7.84
CA LYS A 739 8.95 38.70 -7.74
C LYS A 739 8.37 38.66 -6.33
N LYS A 740 9.10 38.15 -5.34
CA LYS A 740 8.65 38.04 -3.94
C LYS A 740 8.36 39.39 -3.27
N GLN A 741 8.91 40.49 -3.78
CA GLN A 741 8.56 41.84 -3.33
C GLN A 741 7.15 42.28 -3.79
N ASP A 742 6.65 41.72 -4.89
CA ASP A 742 5.35 42.02 -5.48
C ASP A 742 4.23 41.07 -4.98
N GLN A 743 4.50 40.21 -3.98
CA GLN A 743 3.57 39.15 -3.55
C GLN A 743 2.19 39.70 -3.16
N ASP A 744 2.15 40.81 -2.40
CA ASP A 744 0.91 41.47 -1.99
C ASP A 744 0.16 42.11 -3.17
N TYR A 745 0.86 42.57 -4.21
CA TYR A 745 0.25 43.09 -5.44
C TYR A 745 -0.44 41.97 -6.23
N TYR A 746 0.21 40.81 -6.38
CA TYR A 746 -0.41 39.65 -7.03
C TYR A 746 -1.58 39.06 -6.24
N PHE A 747 -1.54 39.11 -4.90
CA PHE A 747 -2.67 38.76 -4.04
C PHE A 747 -3.81 39.79 -4.14
N TYR A 748 -3.51 41.09 -4.22
CA TYR A 748 -4.48 42.15 -4.46
C TYR A 748 -5.20 42.00 -5.81
N LEU A 749 -4.47 41.70 -6.90
CA LEU A 749 -5.08 41.45 -8.21
C LEU A 749 -6.02 40.23 -8.17
N ALA A 750 -5.61 39.15 -7.52
CA ALA A 750 -6.41 37.94 -7.38
C ALA A 750 -7.70 38.17 -6.57
N SER A 751 -7.59 38.77 -5.39
CA SER A 751 -8.73 39.08 -4.51
C SER A 751 -9.71 40.09 -5.12
N ASN A 752 -9.26 40.94 -6.06
CA ASN A 752 -10.09 41.86 -6.83
C ASN A 752 -10.55 41.30 -8.19
N TRP A 753 -10.33 40.00 -8.46
CA TRP A 753 -10.78 39.30 -9.68
C TRP A 753 -10.15 39.84 -10.98
N ARG A 754 -8.92 40.36 -10.90
CA ARG A 754 -8.19 40.99 -12.02
C ARG A 754 -7.04 40.17 -12.59
N SER A 755 -6.76 38.98 -12.05
CA SER A 755 -5.72 38.09 -12.59
C SER A 755 -6.10 37.54 -13.97
N ALA A 756 -5.27 37.76 -14.99
CA ALA A 756 -5.56 37.45 -16.39
C ALA A 756 -5.90 35.97 -16.72
N GLY A 757 -5.62 35.02 -15.80
CA GLY A 757 -5.95 33.59 -15.96
C GLY A 757 -7.04 33.04 -15.03
N SER A 758 -7.77 33.89 -14.28
CA SER A 758 -8.76 33.47 -13.25
C SER A 758 -8.22 32.54 -12.14
N VAL A 759 -6.90 32.55 -11.96
CA VAL A 759 -6.14 31.65 -11.09
C VAL A 759 -5.00 32.44 -10.44
N HIS A 760 -4.72 32.17 -9.17
CA HIS A 760 -3.66 32.80 -8.39
C HIS A 760 -2.67 31.76 -7.87
N VAL A 761 -1.38 31.93 -8.20
CA VAL A 761 -0.30 31.11 -7.67
C VAL A 761 0.21 31.74 -6.38
N ASP A 762 0.08 31.01 -5.28
CA ASP A 762 0.60 31.40 -3.98
C ASP A 762 2.09 31.01 -3.88
N MET A 763 2.99 31.99 -3.75
CA MET A 763 4.44 31.72 -3.70
C MET A 763 4.82 30.83 -2.50
N ALA A 764 4.04 30.86 -1.43
CA ALA A 764 4.30 30.07 -0.22
C ALA A 764 3.79 28.62 -0.33
N SER A 765 3.10 28.23 -1.40
CA SER A 765 2.62 26.85 -1.59
C SER A 765 3.57 25.96 -2.40
N TYR A 766 4.71 26.52 -2.84
CA TYR A 766 5.79 25.85 -3.56
C TYR A 766 7.10 26.03 -2.79
N GLU A 767 7.41 25.05 -1.93
CA GLU A 767 8.53 25.10 -0.98
C GLU A 767 9.33 23.79 -0.94
N LYS A 768 10.63 23.87 -0.66
CA LYS A 768 11.46 22.75 -0.25
C LYS A 768 11.37 22.62 1.27
N ILE A 769 11.03 21.42 1.77
CA ILE A 769 10.93 21.19 3.21
C ILE A 769 12.33 20.92 3.77
N TYR A 770 12.69 21.56 4.88
CA TYR A 770 14.03 21.46 5.50
C TYR A 770 14.03 20.92 6.94
N ASP A 771 12.85 20.81 7.57
CA ASP A 771 12.67 20.46 8.99
C ASP A 771 11.66 19.31 9.20
N LEU A 772 11.65 18.32 8.30
CA LEU A 772 10.83 17.11 8.48
C LEU A 772 11.09 16.47 9.84
N LYS A 773 10.00 16.07 10.51
CA LYS A 773 10.02 15.36 11.79
C LYS A 773 9.76 13.88 11.52
N ALA A 774 10.44 13.00 12.25
CA ALA A 774 10.20 11.56 12.14
C ALA A 774 8.80 11.20 12.69
N GLU A 775 8.09 10.32 12.00
CA GLU A 775 6.70 9.94 12.35
C GLU A 775 6.63 8.87 13.47
N ASN A 776 7.69 8.72 14.26
CA ASN A 776 7.96 7.65 15.24
C ASN A 776 8.25 6.26 14.63
N GLU A 777 8.53 6.20 13.32
CA GLU A 777 9.06 5.03 12.61
C GLU A 777 10.51 5.32 12.15
N LEU A 778 11.35 4.28 12.04
CA LEU A 778 12.69 4.39 11.43
C LEU A 778 12.56 4.58 9.90
N PRO A 779 13.44 5.35 9.25
CA PRO A 779 13.41 5.50 7.79
C PRO A 779 13.84 4.21 7.07
N GLU A 780 13.34 4.00 5.84
CA GLU A 780 13.65 2.81 5.01
C GLU A 780 15.16 2.59 4.82
N ARG A 781 15.94 3.67 4.72
CA ARG A 781 17.40 3.64 4.52
C ARG A 781 18.06 4.74 5.36
N ILE A 782 19.18 4.42 6.00
CA ILE A 782 20.01 5.36 6.78
C ILE A 782 21.38 5.43 6.11
N PHE A 783 21.73 6.58 5.54
CA PHE A 783 23.07 6.87 5.10
C PHE A 783 23.89 7.45 6.27
N LEU A 784 25.05 6.85 6.52
CA LEU A 784 26.08 7.40 7.39
C LEU A 784 27.21 7.94 6.52
N ASP A 785 27.59 9.19 6.74
CA ASP A 785 28.84 9.74 6.21
C ASP A 785 30.03 9.31 7.10
N LYS A 786 31.24 9.35 6.54
CA LYS A 786 32.47 8.87 7.20
C LYS A 786 32.66 9.48 8.60
N GLY A 787 32.54 8.64 9.62
CA GLY A 787 32.71 8.99 11.03
C GLY A 787 31.51 9.67 11.69
N THR A 788 30.33 9.62 11.09
CA THR A 788 29.06 10.08 11.68
C THR A 788 28.39 8.96 12.49
N SER A 789 27.33 9.32 13.23
CA SER A 789 26.54 8.37 14.02
C SER A 789 25.05 8.71 14.01
N TYR A 790 24.20 7.70 13.89
CA TYR A 790 22.75 7.80 14.03
C TYR A 790 22.34 7.32 15.43
N ARG A 791 21.54 8.11 16.17
CA ARG A 791 21.10 7.78 17.53
C ARG A 791 19.59 7.95 17.67
N PHE A 792 18.94 6.98 18.30
CA PHE A 792 17.51 6.97 18.63
C PHE A 792 17.29 6.25 19.97
N SER A 793 16.06 6.25 20.48
CA SER A 793 15.69 5.50 21.69
C SER A 793 14.53 4.53 21.45
N VAL A 794 14.56 3.39 22.16
CA VAL A 794 13.56 2.33 22.13
C VAL A 794 12.96 2.22 23.52
N PHE A 795 11.70 2.64 23.66
CA PHE A 795 10.97 2.56 24.92
C PHE A 795 10.13 1.28 24.97
N LEU A 796 10.45 0.38 25.91
CA LEU A 796 9.72 -0.86 26.17
C LEU A 796 9.01 -0.81 27.53
N THR A 797 7.76 -1.26 27.63
CA THR A 797 7.07 -1.48 28.92
C THR A 797 7.01 -2.97 29.19
N ALA A 798 7.66 -3.47 30.23
CA ALA A 798 7.67 -4.89 30.56
C ALA A 798 6.28 -5.39 30.98
N ARG A 799 6.07 -6.71 30.97
CA ARG A 799 4.86 -7.33 31.51
C ARG A 799 5.10 -7.77 32.96
N GLU A 800 4.16 -7.46 33.85
CA GLU A 800 4.17 -8.05 35.19
C GLU A 800 3.79 -9.53 35.11
N PRO A 801 4.57 -10.44 35.73
CA PRO A 801 4.11 -11.80 35.99
C PRO A 801 3.07 -11.79 37.12
N GLU A 802 2.29 -12.85 37.22
CA GLU A 802 1.49 -13.09 38.43
C GLU A 802 2.40 -13.18 39.68
N PRO A 803 1.94 -12.69 40.85
CA PRO A 803 2.78 -12.54 42.02
C PRO A 803 3.06 -13.88 42.73
N LEU A 804 4.11 -14.59 42.29
CA LEU A 804 4.76 -15.59 43.14
C LEU A 804 5.16 -14.94 44.47
N HIS A 805 4.60 -15.43 45.57
CA HIS A 805 4.77 -14.83 46.89
C HIS A 805 6.21 -15.03 47.41
N GLY A 806 7.03 -13.97 47.37
CA GLY A 806 8.40 -13.99 47.89
C GLY A 806 8.90 -12.57 48.25
N PRO A 807 9.52 -12.36 49.42
CA PRO A 807 9.86 -11.02 49.93
C PRO A 807 11.21 -10.49 49.39
N SER A 808 11.46 -10.60 48.08
CA SER A 808 12.74 -10.21 47.47
C SER A 808 12.53 -9.49 46.13
N PHE A 809 12.27 -8.18 46.20
CA PHE A 809 12.12 -7.29 45.03
C PHE A 809 13.48 -6.97 44.37
N GLN A 810 14.09 -7.96 43.71
CA GLN A 810 15.13 -7.71 42.70
C GLN A 810 14.48 -7.61 41.31
N LEU A 811 14.12 -6.37 40.92
CA LEU A 811 13.60 -6.08 39.59
C LEU A 811 14.74 -6.04 38.56
N GLN A 812 15.29 -7.21 38.21
CA GLN A 812 16.09 -7.34 37.00
C GLN A 812 15.25 -6.96 35.77
N SER A 813 15.84 -6.29 34.79
CA SER A 813 15.20 -5.95 33.52
C SER A 813 14.92 -7.23 32.71
N LYS A 814 13.69 -7.75 32.83
CA LYS A 814 13.23 -8.99 32.16
C LYS A 814 13.13 -8.90 30.64
N VAL A 815 13.44 -7.75 30.05
CA VAL A 815 13.33 -7.47 28.61
C VAL A 815 14.66 -6.94 28.13
N GLY A 816 15.41 -7.76 27.39
CA GLY A 816 16.70 -7.37 26.80
C GLY A 816 16.56 -6.98 25.33
N LEU A 817 17.37 -6.03 24.87
CA LEU A 817 17.43 -5.59 23.47
C LEU A 817 18.73 -6.07 22.83
N ALA A 818 18.63 -6.92 21.82
CA ALA A 818 19.75 -7.37 21.00
C ALA A 818 19.87 -6.51 19.74
N VAL A 819 21.12 -6.23 19.35
CA VAL A 819 21.47 -5.58 18.09
C VAL A 819 22.49 -6.47 17.38
N VAL A 820 22.24 -6.80 16.12
CA VAL A 820 23.15 -7.55 15.25
C VAL A 820 23.51 -6.66 14.06
N LEU A 821 24.77 -6.69 13.64
CA LEU A 821 25.31 -5.90 12.54
C LEU A 821 25.80 -6.84 11.43
N ALA A 822 25.50 -6.50 10.18
CA ALA A 822 25.97 -7.25 9.02
C ALA A 822 27.50 -7.19 8.86
N ASP A 823 28.06 -5.98 9.04
CA ASP A 823 29.47 -5.66 8.78
C ASP A 823 30.14 -5.07 10.03
N PRO A 824 30.34 -5.86 11.09
CA PRO A 824 30.86 -5.37 12.38
C PRO A 824 32.32 -4.89 12.32
N GLU A 825 33.02 -5.02 11.19
CA GLU A 825 34.32 -4.39 10.94
C GLU A 825 34.17 -2.92 10.48
N CYS A 826 33.07 -2.60 9.77
CA CYS A 826 32.80 -1.28 9.21
C CYS A 826 32.00 -0.38 10.17
N ILE A 827 31.02 -0.97 10.87
CA ILE A 827 30.09 -0.25 11.76
C ILE A 827 30.16 -0.76 13.21
N GLU A 828 29.80 0.11 14.15
CA GLU A 828 29.56 -0.23 15.55
C GLU A 828 28.15 0.18 15.98
N ALA A 829 27.58 -0.56 16.95
CA ALA A 829 26.38 -0.15 17.65
C ALA A 829 26.60 -0.23 19.16
N VAL A 830 26.29 0.86 19.84
CA VAL A 830 26.36 1.00 21.30
C VAL A 830 24.95 1.15 21.83
N VAL A 831 24.51 0.17 22.62
CA VAL A 831 23.24 0.20 23.35
C VAL A 831 23.50 0.64 24.80
N LYS A 832 22.71 1.60 25.31
CA LYS A 832 22.73 2.01 26.72
C LYS A 832 21.33 1.86 27.31
N GLU A 833 21.23 1.15 28.42
CA GLU A 833 19.98 0.87 29.12
C GLU A 833 19.69 1.90 30.21
N GLU A 834 18.43 2.34 30.32
CA GLU A 834 17.93 3.24 31.35
C GLU A 834 16.59 2.69 31.89
N VAL A 835 16.62 2.14 33.12
CA VAL A 835 15.46 1.47 33.75
C VAL A 835 14.57 2.48 34.48
N LEU A 836 13.35 2.68 33.98
CA LEU A 836 12.35 3.63 34.48
C LEU A 836 11.36 2.90 35.40
N VAL A 837 11.82 2.59 36.62
CA VAL A 837 11.12 1.78 37.65
C VAL A 837 9.66 2.22 37.87
N ASN A 838 9.41 3.54 37.99
CA ASN A 838 8.08 4.12 38.24
C ASN A 838 7.03 3.86 37.14
N ARG A 839 7.41 3.21 36.02
CA ARG A 839 6.54 2.91 34.87
C ARG A 839 6.66 1.46 34.38
N ASN A 840 7.38 0.60 35.13
CA ASN A 840 7.75 -0.75 34.73
C ASN A 840 8.25 -0.83 33.27
N SER A 841 9.15 0.10 32.93
CA SER A 841 9.59 0.33 31.55
C SER A 841 11.09 0.55 31.47
N VAL A 842 11.68 0.21 30.33
CA VAL A 842 13.11 0.36 30.04
C VAL A 842 13.26 1.18 28.77
N LEU A 843 14.18 2.14 28.79
CA LEU A 843 14.55 2.95 27.63
C LEU A 843 15.94 2.53 27.17
N PHE A 844 16.04 2.03 25.94
CA PHE A 844 17.32 1.67 25.33
C PHE A 844 17.74 2.74 24.33
N TRP A 845 18.84 3.41 24.61
CA TRP A 845 19.49 4.33 23.67
C TRP A 845 20.39 3.54 22.72
N VAL A 846 20.02 3.49 21.45
CA VAL A 846 20.81 2.85 20.39
C VAL A 846 21.58 3.93 19.64
N THR A 847 22.91 3.78 19.55
CA THR A 847 23.80 4.66 18.76
C THR A 847 24.59 3.80 17.78
N LEU A 848 24.41 4.04 16.48
CA LEU A 848 25.10 3.36 15.38
C LEU A 848 26.16 4.32 14.81
N SER A 849 27.42 3.90 14.69
CA SER A 849 28.53 4.74 14.19
C SER A 849 29.28 4.07 13.01
N ASP A 850 29.79 4.87 12.07
CA ASP A 850 30.85 4.43 11.15
C ASP A 850 32.21 4.41 11.86
N LYS A 851 32.91 3.26 11.78
CA LYS A 851 34.26 3.09 12.35
C LYS A 851 35.37 3.73 11.51
N ARG A 852 35.09 4.13 10.27
CA ARG A 852 36.08 4.64 9.30
C ARG A 852 37.12 3.55 8.98
N PHE A 853 36.65 2.37 8.56
CA PHE A 853 37.51 1.24 8.23
C PHE A 853 37.35 0.75 6.77
N CYS A 854 36.10 0.54 6.33
CA CYS A 854 35.80 0.00 4.99
C CYS A 854 35.72 1.14 3.95
N PHE A 855 36.55 1.08 2.89
CA PHE A 855 36.94 2.27 2.10
C PHE A 855 36.95 2.10 0.57
N ASP A 856 35.88 1.56 -0.01
CA ASP A 856 35.65 1.59 -1.48
C ASP A 856 34.66 2.69 -1.92
N GLN A 857 34.38 3.65 -1.03
CA GLN A 857 33.40 4.72 -1.27
C GLN A 857 33.91 5.73 -2.31
N GLY A 858 33.11 5.97 -3.34
CA GLY A 858 33.38 6.98 -4.36
C GLY A 858 33.02 8.40 -3.94
N ILE A 859 32.91 9.29 -4.93
CA ILE A 859 32.33 10.63 -4.72
C ILE A 859 30.89 10.47 -4.21
N SER A 860 30.46 11.36 -3.30
CA SER A 860 29.17 11.36 -2.58
C SER A 860 28.00 10.79 -3.40
N GLY A 861 27.54 9.60 -3.02
CA GLY A 861 26.42 8.90 -3.66
C GLY A 861 26.81 7.67 -4.49
N HIS A 862 28.07 7.54 -4.90
CA HIS A 862 28.57 6.41 -5.70
C HIS A 862 29.34 5.39 -4.84
N HIS A 863 29.26 4.11 -5.23
CA HIS A 863 29.92 2.98 -4.52
C HIS A 863 29.60 2.96 -3.02
N LEU A 864 28.31 3.12 -2.69
CA LEU A 864 27.83 3.03 -1.31
C LEU A 864 27.82 1.57 -0.86
N MET A 865 28.59 1.25 0.18
CA MET A 865 28.50 -0.03 0.86
C MET A 865 27.09 -0.22 1.43
N LYS A 866 26.46 -1.35 1.11
CA LYS A 866 25.17 -1.76 1.67
C LYS A 866 25.45 -2.58 2.93
N THR A 867 24.69 -2.33 3.99
CA THR A 867 24.82 -2.98 5.30
C THR A 867 23.49 -2.88 6.05
N SER A 868 23.30 -3.69 7.10
CA SER A 868 22.08 -3.70 7.91
C SER A 868 22.37 -3.79 9.41
N MET A 869 21.35 -3.41 10.18
CA MET A 869 21.30 -3.60 11.63
C MET A 869 19.96 -4.26 11.98
N LEU A 870 20.00 -5.50 12.47
CA LEU A 870 18.81 -6.15 13.03
C LEU A 870 18.62 -5.72 14.48
N LEU A 871 17.44 -5.17 14.78
CA LEU A 871 17.01 -4.78 16.13
C LEU A 871 15.98 -5.79 16.64
N LYS A 872 16.36 -6.64 17.60
CA LYS A 872 15.51 -7.73 18.11
C LYS A 872 15.38 -7.66 19.63
N VAL A 873 14.16 -7.76 20.15
CA VAL A 873 13.95 -7.98 21.58
C VAL A 873 14.10 -9.47 21.88
N VAL A 874 14.73 -9.80 23.01
CA VAL A 874 14.99 -11.19 23.39
C VAL A 874 13.67 -11.89 23.74
N GLY A 875 13.46 -13.09 23.19
CA GLY A 875 12.29 -13.94 23.46
C GLY A 875 11.00 -13.57 22.73
N SER A 876 11.05 -12.78 21.65
CA SER A 876 9.84 -12.21 21.04
C SER A 876 9.44 -12.67 19.63
N SER A 877 10.37 -13.23 18.84
CA SER A 877 10.08 -13.69 17.47
C SER A 877 8.95 -14.73 17.50
N GLY A 878 7.97 -14.61 16.59
CA GLY A 878 6.81 -15.51 16.53
C GLY A 878 5.76 -15.34 17.64
N HIS A 879 6.02 -14.52 18.66
CA HIS A 879 5.11 -14.32 19.81
C HIS A 879 4.56 -12.88 19.90
N CYS A 880 5.33 -11.89 19.43
CA CYS A 880 4.99 -10.47 19.38
C CYS A 880 3.97 -10.07 18.30
N PHE A 881 2.79 -9.54 18.67
CA PHE A 881 1.81 -9.01 17.72
C PHE A 881 1.25 -7.64 18.15
N GLN A 882 0.94 -6.77 17.18
CA GLN A 882 0.19 -5.53 17.33
C GLN A 882 -1.25 -5.73 16.89
N ASN A 883 -2.14 -4.86 17.37
CA ASN A 883 -3.36 -4.53 16.65
C ASN A 883 -3.38 -3.02 16.38
N THR A 884 -3.48 -2.60 15.11
CA THR A 884 -3.58 -1.19 14.70
C THR A 884 -4.94 -0.87 14.10
N ASN A 885 -5.21 0.41 13.87
CA ASN A 885 -6.37 0.87 13.11
C ASN A 885 -6.31 0.47 11.61
N GLN A 886 -5.21 -0.11 11.13
CA GLN A 886 -5.04 -0.69 9.79
C GLN A 886 -5.08 -2.25 9.81
N GLY A 887 -5.34 -2.86 10.97
CA GLY A 887 -5.20 -4.30 11.20
C GLY A 887 -3.96 -4.65 12.04
N PRO A 888 -3.71 -5.94 12.33
CA PRO A 888 -2.52 -6.35 13.04
C PRO A 888 -1.25 -6.21 12.17
N ARG A 889 -0.16 -5.86 12.84
CA ARG A 889 1.24 -5.86 12.38
C ARG A 889 2.07 -6.58 13.45
N MET A 890 3.38 -6.71 13.29
CA MET A 890 4.27 -7.00 14.43
C MET A 890 4.55 -5.70 15.23
N TRP A 891 4.17 -5.67 16.52
CA TRP A 891 4.45 -4.62 17.56
C TRP A 891 3.82 -3.21 17.52
N LEU A 892 3.11 -2.67 18.55
CA LEU A 892 2.27 -3.20 19.64
C LEU A 892 1.27 -2.06 20.04
N CYS A 893 0.05 -2.34 20.51
CA CYS A 893 -0.85 -1.38 21.17
C CYS A 893 -1.84 -2.09 22.13
N MET A 894 -2.29 -1.42 23.20
CA MET A 894 -3.04 -2.03 24.32
C MET A 894 -4.38 -1.36 24.65
N GLU A 895 -5.19 -2.07 25.45
CA GLU A 895 -6.23 -1.50 26.33
C GLU A 895 -5.62 -0.58 27.42
N ASN A 896 -6.46 0.01 28.29
CA ASN A 896 -6.06 0.99 29.31
C ASN A 896 -5.39 2.28 28.77
N SER A 897 -5.87 2.78 27.63
CA SER A 897 -5.76 4.21 27.30
C SER A 897 -6.73 5.05 28.17
N PRO A 898 -6.58 6.39 28.25
CA PRO A 898 -7.50 7.26 29.00
C PRO A 898 -8.97 7.24 28.55
N CYS A 899 -9.28 6.52 27.48
CA CYS A 899 -10.63 6.33 26.95
C CYS A 899 -11.24 4.95 27.34
N HIS A 900 -10.57 4.17 28.19
CA HIS A 900 -11.07 2.89 28.69
C HIS A 900 -11.67 3.05 30.10
N ASP A 901 -12.89 2.55 30.27
CA ASP A 901 -13.68 2.45 31.51
C ASP A 901 -13.95 3.74 32.33
N THR A 902 -14.21 4.87 31.66
CA THR A 902 -14.82 6.05 32.32
C THR A 902 -16.30 5.78 32.68
N ILE A 903 -16.66 5.88 33.95
CA ILE A 903 -18.03 5.63 34.44
C ILE A 903 -18.95 6.85 34.17
N PRO A 904 -20.02 6.74 33.37
CA PRO A 904 -21.01 7.80 33.23
C PRO A 904 -21.99 7.80 34.42
N HIS A 905 -22.19 8.97 35.04
CA HIS A 905 -23.18 9.18 36.11
C HIS A 905 -24.61 9.46 35.60
N SER A 906 -24.87 9.30 34.31
CA SER A 906 -26.14 9.69 33.65
C SER A 906 -26.52 8.70 32.53
N ILE A 907 -27.76 8.79 32.08
CA ILE A 907 -28.30 8.04 30.92
C ILE A 907 -27.92 8.67 29.57
N PHE A 908 -27.36 9.88 29.58
CA PHE A 908 -26.77 10.53 28.41
C PHE A 908 -25.26 10.23 28.34
N ALA A 909 -24.66 10.38 27.15
CA ALA A 909 -23.22 10.26 27.00
C ALA A 909 -22.48 11.29 27.89
N SER A 910 -21.34 10.91 28.47
CA SER A 910 -20.55 11.83 29.28
C SER A 910 -19.93 12.93 28.41
N GLU A 911 -20.36 14.16 28.64
CA GLU A 911 -19.80 15.36 28.01
C GLU A 911 -18.50 15.76 28.70
N PHE A 912 -17.39 15.80 27.94
CA PHE A 912 -16.08 16.16 28.47
C PHE A 912 -15.72 17.59 28.08
N PHE A 913 -15.54 18.45 29.09
CA PHE A 913 -15.15 19.86 28.94
C PHE A 913 -13.71 20.07 29.43
N PHE A 914 -12.74 19.99 28.51
CA PHE A 914 -11.33 20.24 28.84
C PHE A 914 -11.05 21.75 28.85
N LYS A 915 -10.82 22.33 30.03
CA LYS A 915 -10.38 23.72 30.16
C LYS A 915 -8.87 23.83 29.90
N VAL A 916 -8.50 23.89 28.62
CA VAL A 916 -7.11 24.02 28.17
C VAL A 916 -6.65 25.46 28.41
N LEU A 917 -5.53 25.62 29.12
CA LEU A 917 -4.95 26.92 29.47
C LEU A 917 -3.60 27.07 28.78
N VAL A 918 -3.49 28.07 27.90
CA VAL A 918 -2.27 28.39 27.15
C VAL A 918 -1.77 29.77 27.59
N SER A 919 -0.48 29.87 27.89
CA SER A 919 0.18 31.14 28.19
C SER A 919 1.58 31.17 27.56
N ASN A 920 2.02 32.36 27.16
CA ASN A 920 3.38 32.61 26.68
C ASN A 920 4.43 32.67 27.81
N ARG A 921 3.99 32.74 29.08
CA ARG A 921 4.84 32.93 30.25
C ARG A 921 5.86 31.79 30.42
N GLY A 922 7.13 32.11 30.17
CA GLY A 922 8.26 31.17 30.29
C GLY A 922 8.73 30.54 28.97
N VAL A 923 8.11 30.88 27.83
CA VAL A 923 8.51 30.37 26.50
C VAL A 923 9.41 31.36 25.75
N ASP A 924 9.13 32.66 25.84
CA ASP A 924 9.91 33.74 25.21
C ASP A 924 9.85 35.02 26.06
N LYS A 925 10.83 35.93 25.87
CA LYS A 925 10.90 37.29 26.43
C LYS A 925 10.68 38.39 25.39
N SER A 926 10.49 38.06 24.10
CA SER A 926 10.35 39.01 23.00
C SER A 926 9.11 39.93 23.07
N THR A 927 8.13 39.61 23.91
CA THR A 927 6.86 40.36 24.03
C THR A 927 6.60 40.82 25.47
N TYR A 928 6.21 42.09 25.63
CA TYR A 928 5.96 42.72 26.94
C TYR A 928 4.58 42.39 27.55
N CYS A 929 3.83 41.47 26.96
CA CYS A 929 2.45 41.14 27.36
C CYS A 929 2.36 39.66 27.78
N ASP A 930 2.32 39.39 29.09
CA ASP A 930 1.82 38.10 29.59
C ASP A 930 0.35 37.95 29.15
N TYR A 931 0.03 36.94 28.34
CA TYR A 931 -1.35 36.57 28.01
C TYR A 931 -1.65 35.12 28.38
N GLN A 932 -2.90 34.89 28.80
CA GLN A 932 -3.35 33.63 29.36
C GLN A 932 -4.73 33.33 28.77
N LEU A 933 -4.77 32.48 27.75
CA LEU A 933 -5.98 32.09 27.04
C LEU A 933 -6.49 30.77 27.60
N THR A 934 -7.75 30.73 28.03
CA THR A 934 -8.44 29.49 28.39
C THR A 934 -9.52 29.16 27.39
N PHE A 935 -9.40 28.01 26.74
CA PHE A 935 -10.42 27.45 25.84
C PHE A 935 -11.12 26.30 26.57
N GLN A 936 -12.44 26.15 26.39
CA GLN A 936 -13.14 24.91 26.74
C GLN A 936 -13.28 24.05 25.50
N LEU A 937 -12.50 22.97 25.42
CA LEU A 937 -12.66 21.95 24.39
C LEU A 937 -13.82 21.03 24.80
N HIS A 938 -14.88 20.98 23.98
CA HIS A 938 -16.02 20.11 24.20
C HIS A 938 -15.88 18.86 23.30
N ILE A 939 -15.82 17.67 23.90
CA ILE A 939 -15.70 16.40 23.18
C ILE A 939 -16.97 15.56 23.37
N HIS A 940 -17.59 15.17 22.26
CA HIS A 940 -18.77 14.31 22.22
C HIS A 940 -18.41 12.83 21.98
N GLY A 941 -19.07 11.93 22.70
CA GLY A 941 -19.36 10.56 22.22
C GLY A 941 -18.27 9.50 22.35
N LEU A 942 -17.93 9.09 23.58
CA LEU A 942 -17.29 7.77 23.80
C LEU A 942 -18.35 6.64 23.80
N PRO A 943 -18.07 5.46 23.20
CA PRO A 943 -19.04 4.38 23.08
C PRO A 943 -19.23 3.56 24.38
N LEU A 944 -20.47 3.14 24.64
CA LEU A 944 -20.81 2.25 25.76
C LEU A 944 -20.19 0.84 25.60
N SER A 945 -19.76 0.23 26.71
CA SER A 945 -19.20 -1.12 26.70
C SER A 945 -20.25 -2.18 26.36
N ALA A 946 -19.86 -3.21 25.60
CA ALA A 946 -20.76 -4.23 25.07
C ALA A 946 -21.60 -4.92 26.16
N ARG A 947 -21.00 -5.16 27.34
CA ARG A 947 -21.66 -5.79 28.50
C ARG A 947 -22.80 -4.93 29.06
N ARG A 948 -22.70 -3.60 29.02
CA ARG A 948 -23.79 -2.68 29.41
C ARG A 948 -24.79 -2.41 28.28
N ALA A 949 -24.33 -2.35 27.03
CA ALA A 949 -25.22 -2.25 25.87
C ALA A 949 -26.19 -3.45 25.79
N PHE A 950 -25.70 -4.67 26.02
CA PHE A 950 -26.53 -5.87 26.12
C PHE A 950 -27.55 -5.79 27.27
N LEU A 951 -27.16 -5.23 28.42
CA LEU A 951 -28.03 -5.05 29.58
C LEU A 951 -29.17 -4.04 29.30
N ILE A 952 -28.86 -2.93 28.62
CA ILE A 952 -29.85 -1.95 28.16
C ILE A 952 -30.79 -2.55 27.11
N LEU A 953 -30.28 -3.39 26.20
CA LEU A 953 -31.08 -4.13 25.22
C LEU A 953 -32.03 -5.12 25.91
N MET A 954 -31.57 -5.86 26.92
CA MET A 954 -32.42 -6.76 27.70
C MET A 954 -33.53 -6.01 28.44
N VAL A 955 -33.22 -4.90 29.11
CA VAL A 955 -34.21 -4.08 29.84
C VAL A 955 -35.23 -3.46 28.88
N SER A 956 -34.79 -2.87 27.78
CA SER A 956 -35.71 -2.26 26.79
C SER A 956 -36.58 -3.30 26.08
N ALA A 957 -36.04 -4.48 25.75
CA ALA A 957 -36.82 -5.60 25.22
C ALA A 957 -37.87 -6.10 26.23
N SER A 958 -37.51 -6.25 27.52
CA SER A 958 -38.47 -6.63 28.57
C SER A 958 -39.59 -5.61 28.74
N LEU A 959 -39.28 -4.31 28.72
CA LEU A 959 -40.27 -3.23 28.78
C LEU A 959 -41.23 -3.26 27.57
N PHE A 960 -40.69 -3.47 26.37
CA PHE A 960 -41.49 -3.53 25.14
C PHE A 960 -42.38 -4.77 25.08
N VAL A 961 -41.88 -5.94 25.51
CA VAL A 961 -42.69 -7.17 25.66
C VAL A 961 -43.80 -6.98 26.69
N GLY A 962 -43.53 -6.30 27.80
CA GLY A 962 -44.55 -5.94 28.79
C GLY A 962 -45.67 -5.07 28.21
N LEU A 963 -45.32 -4.05 27.41
CA LEU A 963 -46.29 -3.21 26.70
C LEU A 963 -47.11 -3.98 25.66
N VAL A 964 -46.48 -4.90 24.91
CA VAL A 964 -47.18 -5.76 23.94
C VAL A 964 -48.16 -6.71 24.65
N ILE A 965 -47.77 -7.31 25.77
CA ILE A 965 -48.67 -8.14 26.59
C ILE A 965 -49.85 -7.32 27.11
N LEU A 966 -49.60 -6.11 27.64
CA LEU A 966 -50.65 -5.23 28.15
C LEU A 966 -51.61 -4.76 27.05
N TYR A 967 -51.11 -4.52 25.82
CA TYR A 967 -51.92 -4.24 24.64
C TYR A 967 -52.78 -5.45 24.21
N VAL A 968 -52.22 -6.67 24.21
CA VAL A 968 -53.00 -7.89 23.92
C VAL A 968 -54.09 -8.10 24.98
N ILE A 969 -53.80 -7.85 26.26
CA ILE A 969 -54.79 -7.90 27.35
C ILE A 969 -55.89 -6.85 27.14
N SER A 970 -55.56 -5.61 26.76
CA SER A 970 -56.58 -4.58 26.50
C SER A 970 -57.44 -4.91 25.27
N CYS A 971 -56.86 -5.50 24.22
CA CYS A 971 -57.62 -6.01 23.06
C CYS A 971 -58.55 -7.18 23.43
N LEU A 972 -58.17 -8.04 24.38
CA LEU A 972 -59.01 -9.14 24.87
C LEU A 972 -60.13 -8.67 25.82
N LEU A 973 -59.87 -7.64 26.63
CA LEU A 973 -60.85 -7.03 27.53
C LEU A 973 -61.83 -6.09 26.80
N SER A 974 -61.37 -5.39 25.75
CA SER A 974 -62.19 -4.48 24.94
C SER A 974 -63.57 -5.03 24.53
N PRO A 975 -63.71 -6.24 23.94
CA PRO A 975 -65.03 -6.78 23.60
C PRO A 975 -65.91 -7.07 24.83
N TYR A 976 -65.34 -7.34 26.01
CA TYR A 976 -66.10 -7.46 27.26
C TYR A 976 -66.56 -6.08 27.77
N VAL A 977 -65.67 -5.08 27.76
CA VAL A 977 -66.00 -3.70 28.15
C VAL A 977 -67.10 -3.14 27.23
N VAL A 978 -66.99 -3.31 25.91
CA VAL A 978 -68.04 -2.91 24.95
C VAL A 978 -69.36 -3.65 25.22
N LYS A 979 -69.33 -4.94 25.60
CA LYS A 979 -70.55 -5.68 25.95
C LYS A 979 -71.23 -5.13 27.22
N VAL A 980 -70.43 -4.77 28.23
CA VAL A 980 -70.91 -4.16 29.49
C VAL A 980 -71.43 -2.73 29.23
N CYS A 981 -70.69 -1.91 28.48
CA CYS A 981 -71.11 -0.58 28.07
C CYS A 981 -72.40 -0.61 27.25
N ASN A 982 -72.56 -1.53 26.29
CA ASN A 982 -73.80 -1.64 25.52
C ASN A 982 -75.00 -2.04 26.39
N VAL A 983 -74.82 -2.90 27.40
CA VAL A 983 -75.88 -3.24 28.38
C VAL A 983 -76.22 -2.04 29.28
N LEU A 984 -75.23 -1.24 29.68
CA LEU A 984 -75.42 0.00 30.43
C LEU A 984 -76.14 1.07 29.59
N CYS A 985 -75.68 1.33 28.36
CA CYS A 985 -76.31 2.29 27.44
C CYS A 985 -77.73 1.86 27.05
N TRP A 986 -78.01 0.56 26.89
CA TRP A 986 -79.38 0.08 26.67
C TRP A 986 -80.28 0.29 27.89
N LYS A 987 -79.77 0.04 29.11
CA LYS A 987 -80.49 0.40 30.35
C LYS A 987 -80.74 1.91 30.48
N ILE A 988 -79.77 2.75 30.12
CA ILE A 988 -79.90 4.22 30.21
C ILE A 988 -80.89 4.73 29.15
N ASN A 989 -80.80 4.29 27.89
CA ASN A 989 -81.73 4.71 26.84
C ASN A 989 -83.17 4.27 27.11
N ASN A 990 -83.39 3.08 27.70
CA ASN A 990 -84.72 2.64 28.12
C ASN A 990 -85.31 3.44 29.31
N ILE A 991 -84.49 4.19 30.05
CA ILE A 991 -84.95 5.09 31.13
C ILE A 991 -85.28 6.49 30.57
N ILE A 992 -84.66 6.89 29.45
CA ILE A 992 -84.83 8.22 28.84
C ILE A 992 -85.97 8.24 27.80
N ALA A 993 -86.27 7.11 27.15
CA ALA A 993 -87.23 7.02 26.03
C ALA A 993 -88.72 6.94 26.44
N TRP A 994 -89.15 7.64 27.51
CA TRP A 994 -90.56 7.67 27.95
C TRP A 994 -91.23 9.06 27.96
N GLU A 995 -90.49 10.13 27.64
CA GLU A 995 -91.05 11.48 27.48
C GLU A 995 -90.66 12.10 26.11
N SER A 996 -91.49 13.03 25.63
CA SER A 996 -91.29 13.81 24.38
C SER A 996 -91.38 13.10 23.01
N TYR A 997 -92.44 12.30 22.81
CA TYR A 997 -93.17 12.44 21.54
C TYR A 997 -93.88 13.81 21.54
N ILE A 998 -93.72 14.64 20.49
CA ILE A 998 -94.76 15.52 19.86
C ILE A 998 -94.15 16.62 18.93
N TYR A 999 -94.84 16.88 17.81
CA TYR A 999 -94.68 17.94 16.78
C TYR A 999 -93.49 17.95 15.80
N SER A 1000 -93.78 18.47 14.59
CA SER A 1000 -92.97 18.55 13.36
C SER A 1000 -93.54 19.64 12.42
N ILE A 1001 -92.98 19.82 11.19
CA ILE A 1001 -93.26 20.87 10.15
C ILE A 1001 -92.40 22.14 10.38
N ALA A 1002 -91.47 22.65 9.54
CA ALA A 1002 -91.26 22.81 8.06
C ALA A 1002 -91.78 24.16 7.49
N SER A 1003 -91.18 24.86 6.50
CA SER A 1003 -89.86 24.81 5.78
C SER A 1003 -89.40 26.28 5.43
N ASP A 1004 -88.73 26.78 4.36
CA ASP A 1004 -88.25 26.32 3.03
C ASP A 1004 -87.23 27.34 2.37
N THR A 1005 -86.85 27.14 1.09
CA THR A 1005 -86.09 28.03 0.14
C THR A 1005 -84.56 28.23 0.29
N GLY A 1006 -83.74 28.37 -0.78
CA GLY A 1006 -83.97 28.18 -2.24
C GLY A 1006 -82.80 28.60 -3.17
N ALA A 1007 -82.80 28.14 -4.45
CA ALA A 1007 -81.88 28.43 -5.59
C ALA A 1007 -80.45 27.78 -5.58
N PHE A 1008 -80.01 26.91 -6.52
CA PHE A 1008 -79.77 26.96 -8.01
C PHE A 1008 -78.39 27.58 -8.41
N SER A 1009 -77.66 27.13 -9.46
CA SER A 1009 -78.02 26.35 -10.67
C SER A 1009 -76.91 25.39 -11.21
N ASN A 1010 -77.14 24.73 -12.37
CA ASN A 1010 -76.30 23.71 -13.03
C ASN A 1010 -76.09 24.01 -14.53
N THR A 1011 -74.94 23.64 -15.12
CA THR A 1011 -74.66 23.18 -16.52
C THR A 1011 -73.14 23.27 -16.81
N SER A 1012 -72.50 22.56 -17.73
CA SER A 1012 -72.82 21.35 -18.55
C SER A 1012 -71.50 20.55 -18.70
N GLY A 1013 -71.41 19.47 -19.51
CA GLY A 1013 -70.23 18.58 -19.48
C GLY A 1013 -69.75 17.98 -20.81
N ILE A 1014 -68.51 17.46 -20.76
CA ILE A 1014 -67.85 16.54 -21.72
C ILE A 1014 -67.46 17.23 -23.06
N LYS A 1015 -66.18 17.31 -23.47
CA LYS A 1015 -65.25 16.19 -23.74
C LYS A 1015 -63.78 16.62 -23.89
N SER A 1016 -62.85 15.67 -23.71
CA SER A 1016 -61.50 15.53 -24.32
C SER A 1016 -60.52 16.72 -24.44
N GLY A 1017 -59.30 16.51 -23.92
CA GLY A 1017 -58.12 16.41 -24.82
C GLY A 1017 -57.04 17.49 -24.80
N GLU A 1018 -55.95 17.19 -24.07
CA GLU A 1018 -54.54 17.52 -24.38
C GLU A 1018 -54.01 18.96 -24.64
N SER A 1019 -53.12 19.35 -23.72
CA SER A 1019 -51.74 19.84 -23.96
C SER A 1019 -51.43 21.35 -24.04
N SER A 1020 -50.43 21.75 -23.25
CA SER A 1020 -49.68 23.03 -23.27
C SER A 1020 -50.47 24.34 -23.02
N GLY A 1021 -49.86 25.42 -22.51
CA GLY A 1021 -48.54 25.53 -21.88
C GLY A 1021 -48.01 26.96 -21.77
N GLY A 1022 -48.00 27.52 -20.55
CA GLY A 1022 -47.05 28.58 -20.16
C GLY A 1022 -47.51 30.05 -20.05
N ILE A 1023 -46.99 30.70 -19.00
CA ILE A 1023 -46.38 32.05 -19.01
C ILE A 1023 -47.30 33.31 -19.03
N SER A 1024 -47.73 33.72 -17.82
CA SER A 1024 -47.55 35.09 -17.24
C SER A 1024 -48.34 36.30 -17.84
N ARG A 1025 -48.43 37.53 -17.26
CA ARG A 1025 -47.88 38.17 -16.03
C ARG A 1025 -48.62 39.51 -15.72
N VAL A 1026 -48.48 40.05 -14.48
CA VAL A 1026 -48.77 41.46 -14.01
C VAL A 1026 -50.24 41.98 -14.15
N VAL A 1027 -50.74 43.07 -13.50
CA VAL A 1027 -50.18 44.15 -12.64
C VAL A 1027 -51.17 44.65 -11.54
N SER A 1028 -50.66 45.16 -10.39
CA SER A 1028 -51.17 46.32 -9.58
C SER A 1028 -52.50 46.20 -8.76
N LYS A 1029 -52.79 46.95 -7.66
CA LYS A 1029 -52.05 47.94 -6.81
C LYS A 1029 -52.80 48.25 -5.46
N VAL A 1030 -52.07 48.51 -4.35
CA VAL A 1030 -52.20 49.60 -3.31
C VAL A 1030 -53.55 49.87 -2.55
N ALA A 1031 -53.65 50.33 -1.28
CA ALA A 1031 -52.82 50.33 -0.04
C ALA A 1031 -53.59 50.96 1.18
N GLY A 1032 -52.97 51.01 2.39
CA GLY A 1032 -53.41 51.74 3.62
C GLY A 1032 -53.54 50.82 4.86
N GLU A 1033 -52.80 50.95 5.99
CA GLU A 1033 -52.70 52.01 7.03
C GLU A 1033 -54.02 52.24 7.83
N ASN A 1034 -54.08 52.39 9.16
CA ASN A 1034 -53.10 52.53 10.28
C ASN A 1034 -53.80 52.14 11.64
N ARG A 1035 -53.36 52.30 12.92
CA ARG A 1035 -52.24 52.97 13.65
C ARG A 1035 -52.11 52.46 15.14
N THR A 1036 -50.96 52.69 15.80
CA THR A 1036 -50.64 53.08 17.24
C THR A 1036 -51.59 52.80 18.46
N ASP A 1037 -51.17 52.72 19.74
CA ASP A 1037 -49.85 52.96 20.39
C ASP A 1037 -49.61 52.22 21.75
N THR A 1038 -48.41 52.46 22.31
CA THR A 1038 -47.68 51.89 23.45
C THR A 1038 -47.86 52.58 24.81
N LYS A 1039 -47.45 51.92 25.93
CA LYS A 1039 -46.52 52.39 27.02
C LYS A 1039 -46.68 51.60 28.35
N GLU A 1040 -45.79 51.65 29.37
CA GLU A 1040 -44.30 51.68 29.48
C GLU A 1040 -43.88 51.72 30.99
N THR A 1041 -42.83 50.98 31.41
CA THR A 1041 -41.80 51.29 32.47
C THR A 1041 -41.06 49.99 32.88
N LEU A 1042 -39.73 49.86 32.73
CA LEU A 1042 -38.59 50.30 33.59
C LEU A 1042 -38.46 49.50 34.93
N ARG A 1043 -37.26 49.11 35.44
CA ARG A 1043 -35.89 49.60 35.16
C ARG A 1043 -34.74 48.62 35.56
N LYS A 1044 -33.82 48.35 34.60
CA LYS A 1044 -32.33 48.18 34.70
C LYS A 1044 -31.60 47.48 35.90
N LYS A 1045 -30.82 46.43 35.56
CA LYS A 1045 -29.38 46.14 35.93
C LYS A 1045 -28.98 45.94 37.43
N PRO A 1046 -27.72 45.54 37.78
CA PRO A 1046 -26.59 45.02 36.96
C PRO A 1046 -25.90 43.72 37.49
N ILE A 1047 -24.98 43.18 36.67
CA ILE A 1047 -23.66 42.57 36.98
C ILE A 1047 -23.45 41.91 38.36
N SER A 1048 -23.14 40.61 38.33
CA SER A 1048 -22.01 40.00 39.06
C SER A 1048 -21.38 38.92 38.19
#